data_AF-A0A2I8DLK5-F1
#
_entry.id   AF-A0A2I8DLK5-F1
#
_cell.length_a   1.000
_cell.length_b   1.000
_cell.length_c   1.000
_cell.angle_alpha   90.00
_cell.angle_beta   90.00
_cell.angle_gamma   90.00
#
_symmetry.space_group_name_H-M   'P 1'
#
loop_
_entity.id
_entity.type
_entity.pdbx_description
1 polymer ?
#
loop_
_entity_poly.entity_id
_entity_poly.type
_entity_poly.pdbx_seq_one_letter_code
_entity_poly.pdbx_strand_id
1 'polypeptide(L)'
;MSLGYPTRSEADSAWMELAHQIYADIPSLSDTAAREPATATGELTIIGSGIGVMGFTRDAEQYIDDADHVVFCVADPATQVWLRDRRPDAIDLFALYDDRKPRYHTYMQMTEAMLYHVRRGRRVAAVFYGHPGIFVLSTHRAVAIARREGHRAQLRPGVSALDWLCADLGIDPAYPGMQTFEATDMLLRRRAIDPGSHVVLWQVGLIAEMGFRRRGFHNRRFDYLVEYLRGYYKPDHKIVHYIASRYPTLPPVIERYTLDELLNPEVHALITGISTFYVPPAQARAVDVDFAREVGLIQPGQHVGKPRLSRPLDRYGPREMRAIAALKDFRPPADYHFQTDTAAARFLLALSEQPELRRRFEANPEHALASFPGLSAEERKQLASRRTARTQRAARGAAVSISPGEQFVIDLETKPAVANQWMQLLNTAVKASPKNWQPVEDWLSQNYQGLALSDVSDAVASTQAWLLLMWNGVYATSGNQPQALFVMAGAPGDGVDTSTVTSGTVYLNASPLFKVSFSGGQLTFSQKDGNPCNGSLTFANPGASTPQSVSGMLWQDSQGKPASNNFTATLQPLPSNPLSVWTGEYTTVYTDNQQAGPGVAVFLPSTANPSPALYIDGQEISGTTFVNPTITWSGGQLSFALNASTTGALTVSGNIAGRPITGNTVASSATGFAGQYATQLVVSVKGANVWQPFYQLGFTAPASGSTTCTAWLGAQSFTAQFSNRQLTWSNGPSQIPNGQLSLSVNALTNAACFVGVTWANGATKPTSPNFQGIASANSPANFVGNYNTTLDQQPAQVLSIGGDPNSIQVTYGSEKVTYSFFTGQLSGTTPSGLKLNAVFKYVTQGSHTPPQYVTAFTGTQTVNSAQHQWDSSQLSNDAQQWLGTYSTFLVDAGNGSLTAGGPTLTLSGTASAFTVQITVNGSTTTLQNPKYQTTGNTLYWSGENVSGDSSYNNGAISFYLDPRKQQRAFKGIFYANKPAPTAINWYGTPAGNTPNPPSPGFPWWGYLLIGLGIGALGVGGLLLWRARVSGYQRLATDDSIEMWEKKCQ
;
A
#
# COMPACT_ATOMS: atom_id res chain seq x y z
N MET A 1 43.82 46.03 18.75
CA MET A 1 45.26 45.81 19.00
C MET A 1 45.50 44.33 18.81
N SER A 2 46.33 43.93 17.84
CA SER A 2 46.77 42.52 17.77
C SER A 2 47.60 42.29 19.03
N LEU A 3 47.13 41.40 19.91
CA LEU A 3 47.95 40.90 20.99
C LEU A 3 49.12 40.17 20.30
N GLY A 4 50.36 40.53 20.63
CA GLY A 4 51.54 39.83 20.12
C GLY A 4 51.61 38.42 20.70
N TYR A 5 52.52 37.59 20.18
CA TYR A 5 52.79 36.26 20.73
C TYR A 5 53.12 36.36 22.23
N PRO A 6 52.46 35.57 23.11
CA PRO A 6 52.58 35.76 24.56
C PRO A 6 53.97 35.37 25.07
N THR A 7 54.49 36.16 26.00
CA THR A 7 55.70 35.82 26.77
C THR A 7 55.39 34.75 27.81
N ARG A 8 56.44 34.09 28.32
CA ARG A 8 56.31 33.09 29.39
C ARG A 8 55.63 33.66 30.64
N SER A 9 56.00 34.89 31.03
CA SER A 9 55.46 35.54 32.22
C SER A 9 53.97 35.84 32.10
N GLU A 10 53.52 36.27 30.92
CA GLU A 10 52.10 36.51 30.64
C GLU A 10 51.31 35.20 30.68
N ALA A 11 51.82 34.15 30.04
CA ALA A 11 51.19 32.83 30.06
C ALA A 11 51.09 32.24 31.48
N ASP A 12 52.16 32.35 32.28
CA ASP A 12 52.16 31.89 33.67
C ASP A 12 51.17 32.69 34.54
N SER A 13 51.11 34.02 34.36
CA SER A 13 50.19 34.89 35.09
C SER A 13 48.73 34.56 34.77
N ALA A 14 48.39 34.38 33.49
CA ALA A 14 47.06 33.99 33.06
C ALA A 14 46.63 32.63 33.66
N TRP A 15 47.56 31.67 33.74
CA TRP A 15 47.29 30.38 34.38
C TRP A 15 47.05 30.52 35.89
N MET A 16 47.91 31.26 36.59
CA MET A 16 47.75 31.48 38.04
C MET A 16 46.42 32.16 38.37
N GLU A 17 46.03 33.16 37.58
CA GLU A 17 44.74 33.83 37.72
C GLU A 17 43.58 32.85 37.55
N LEU A 18 43.57 32.07 36.46
CA LEU A 18 42.53 31.06 36.22
C LEU A 18 42.46 30.03 37.35
N ALA A 19 43.61 29.56 37.84
CA ALA A 19 43.67 28.60 38.93
C ALA A 19 43.08 29.14 40.24
N HIS A 20 43.37 30.39 40.60
CA HIS A 20 42.78 31.04 41.77
C HIS A 20 41.27 31.21 41.63
N GLN A 21 40.79 31.54 40.43
CA GLN A 21 39.37 31.68 40.15
C GLN A 21 38.63 30.34 40.24
N ILE A 22 39.20 29.26 39.70
CA ILE A 22 38.66 27.90 39.84
C ILE A 22 38.61 27.49 41.32
N TYR A 23 39.65 27.80 42.09
CA TYR A 23 39.68 27.51 43.52
C TYR A 23 38.55 28.23 44.28
N ALA A 24 38.29 29.50 43.95
CA ALA A 24 37.20 30.27 44.54
C ALA A 24 35.81 29.70 44.21
N ASP A 25 35.65 29.00 43.07
CA ASP A 25 34.40 28.38 42.66
C ASP A 25 34.13 27.02 43.32
N ILE A 26 35.09 26.40 44.03
CA ILE A 26 34.92 25.06 44.65
C ILE A 26 33.62 24.90 45.45
N PRO A 27 33.20 25.86 46.31
CA PRO A 27 31.95 25.74 47.06
C PRO A 27 30.68 25.65 46.20
N SER A 28 30.75 26.07 44.92
CA SER A 28 29.62 26.03 43.98
C SER A 28 29.54 24.73 43.18
N LEU A 29 30.59 23.89 43.21
CA LEU A 29 30.62 22.64 42.45
C LEU A 29 29.68 21.61 43.07
N SER A 30 28.87 20.94 42.24
CA SER A 30 27.87 19.97 42.68
C SER A 30 27.80 18.77 41.77
N ASP A 31 27.42 17.61 42.32
CA ASP A 31 27.14 16.40 41.56
C ASP A 31 25.69 16.29 41.06
N THR A 32 24.82 17.18 41.52
CA THR A 32 23.40 17.22 41.12
C THR A 32 23.19 18.09 39.88
N ALA A 33 22.16 17.78 39.09
CA ALA A 33 21.73 18.64 38.00
C ALA A 33 21.31 20.02 38.55
N ALA A 34 21.51 21.08 37.75
CA ALA A 34 21.13 22.42 38.15
C ALA A 34 19.61 22.45 38.46
N ARG A 35 19.25 22.84 39.69
CA ARG A 35 17.84 22.97 40.13
C ARG A 35 17.12 24.12 39.43
N GLU A 36 17.88 25.15 39.06
CA GLU A 36 17.45 26.33 38.32
C GLU A 36 18.31 26.45 37.06
N PRO A 37 17.74 26.79 35.89
CA PRO A 37 18.52 26.98 34.67
C PRO A 37 19.54 28.11 34.85
N ALA A 38 20.75 27.92 34.31
CA ALA A 38 21.79 28.94 34.34
C ALA A 38 21.28 30.26 33.75
N THR A 39 21.60 31.39 34.39
CA THR A 39 21.19 32.74 33.95
C THR A 39 21.71 33.10 32.55
N ALA A 40 22.80 32.46 32.12
CA ALA A 40 23.29 32.46 30.73
C ALA A 40 23.86 31.07 30.36
N THR A 41 23.42 30.51 29.24
CA THR A 41 23.88 29.19 28.76
C THR A 41 25.23 29.31 28.05
N GLY A 42 26.31 28.81 28.66
CA GLY A 42 27.60 28.64 27.99
C GLY A 42 27.68 27.45 27.03
N GLU A 43 28.78 27.39 26.28
CA GLU A 43 29.04 26.36 25.28
C GLU A 43 30.47 25.82 25.37
N LEU A 44 30.63 24.49 25.33
CA LEU A 44 31.92 23.80 25.25
C LEU A 44 32.04 23.00 23.95
N THR A 45 32.96 23.39 23.08
CA THR A 45 33.30 22.62 21.88
C THR A 45 34.72 22.08 22.01
N ILE A 46 34.85 20.74 22.06
CA ILE A 46 36.15 20.08 22.13
C ILE A 46 36.52 19.52 20.75
N ILE A 47 37.70 19.88 20.23
CA ILE A 47 38.18 19.51 18.89
C ILE A 47 39.54 18.80 18.93
N GLY A 48 39.81 18.00 17.90
CA GLY A 48 41.08 17.32 17.70
C GLY A 48 42.02 18.07 16.76
N SER A 49 43.30 18.16 17.09
CA SER A 49 44.34 18.70 16.20
C SER A 49 44.99 17.64 15.30
N GLY A 50 44.55 16.38 15.38
CA GLY A 50 45.23 15.27 14.72
C GLY A 50 46.57 14.91 15.39
N ILE A 51 47.26 13.89 14.86
CA ILE A 51 48.60 13.49 15.32
C ILE A 51 49.70 14.24 14.56
N GLY A 52 49.57 14.38 13.24
CA GLY A 52 50.43 15.23 12.44
C GLY A 52 50.23 16.71 12.80
N VAL A 53 51.29 17.51 12.64
CA VAL A 53 51.22 18.97 12.81
C VAL A 53 50.04 19.53 12.03
N MET A 54 49.24 20.38 12.67
CA MET A 54 48.09 21.02 12.04
C MET A 54 47.07 20.05 11.40
N GLY A 55 46.95 18.81 11.89
CA GLY A 55 46.01 17.79 11.42
C GLY A 55 44.54 18.02 11.78
N PHE A 56 44.11 19.28 11.85
CA PHE A 56 42.75 19.70 12.16
C PHE A 56 41.76 19.31 11.04
N THR A 57 40.49 19.10 11.40
CA THR A 57 39.41 19.04 10.41
C THR A 57 39.11 20.45 9.87
N ARG A 58 38.58 20.55 8.64
CA ARG A 58 38.39 21.83 7.94
C ARG A 58 37.58 22.87 8.72
N ASP A 59 36.61 22.45 9.53
CA ASP A 59 35.77 23.36 10.31
C ASP A 59 36.32 23.65 11.73
N ALA A 60 37.45 23.05 12.12
CA ALA A 60 38.02 23.18 13.46
C ALA A 60 38.50 24.61 13.77
N GLU A 61 39.14 25.27 12.80
CA GLU A 61 39.68 26.64 12.95
C GLU A 61 38.60 27.64 13.36
N GLN A 62 37.41 27.47 12.81
CA GLN A 62 36.27 28.33 13.10
C GLN A 62 35.83 28.27 14.56
N TYR A 63 35.88 27.10 15.21
CA TYR A 63 35.58 27.01 16.64
C TYR A 63 36.66 27.69 17.48
N ILE A 64 37.91 27.70 17.02
CA ILE A 64 39.02 28.41 17.67
C ILE A 64 38.81 29.93 17.57
N ASP A 65 38.35 30.42 16.42
CA ASP A 65 38.11 31.85 16.19
C ASP A 65 36.90 32.38 16.95
N ASP A 66 35.79 31.66 16.88
CA ASP A 66 34.51 32.09 17.44
C ASP A 66 34.46 31.96 18.97
N ALA A 67 35.39 31.21 19.59
CA ALA A 67 35.39 30.99 21.02
C ALA A 67 35.77 32.25 21.80
N ASP A 68 35.10 32.49 22.92
CA ASP A 68 35.49 33.56 23.84
C ASP A 68 36.80 33.18 24.57
N HIS A 69 37.00 31.89 24.85
CA HIS A 69 38.22 31.35 25.47
C HIS A 69 38.69 30.07 24.78
N VAL A 70 40.00 29.92 24.63
CA VAL A 70 40.63 28.72 24.06
C VAL A 70 41.53 28.09 25.10
N VAL A 71 41.40 26.78 25.27
CA VAL A 71 42.32 25.96 26.06
C VAL A 71 42.85 24.83 25.19
N PHE A 72 44.08 24.38 25.40
CA PHE A 72 44.66 23.33 24.56
C PHE A 72 45.60 22.39 25.30
N CYS A 73 45.67 21.14 24.85
CA CYS A 73 46.62 20.12 25.29
C CYS A 73 47.15 19.41 24.04
N VAL A 74 48.16 20.00 23.40
CA VAL A 74 48.77 19.48 22.16
C VAL A 74 50.25 19.15 22.36
N ALA A 75 50.73 18.12 21.67
CA ALA A 75 52.04 17.52 21.93
C ALA A 75 53.18 18.05 21.05
N ASP A 76 52.89 18.66 19.89
CA ASP A 76 53.91 19.18 18.98
C ASP A 76 54.08 20.71 19.11
N PRO A 77 55.32 21.23 19.12
CA PRO A 77 55.56 22.66 19.31
C PRO A 77 55.02 23.55 18.18
N ALA A 78 54.97 23.06 16.95
CA ALA A 78 54.55 23.86 15.79
C ALA A 78 53.05 24.19 15.86
N THR A 79 52.20 23.23 16.24
CA THR A 79 50.78 23.47 16.50
C THR A 79 50.59 24.42 17.69
N GLN A 80 51.42 24.36 18.74
CA GLN A 80 51.36 25.34 19.83
C GLN A 80 51.67 26.76 19.37
N VAL A 81 52.69 26.93 18.52
CA VAL A 81 53.04 28.23 17.95
C VAL A 81 51.90 28.75 17.10
N TRP A 82 51.35 27.94 16.20
CA TRP A 82 50.21 28.33 15.37
C TRP A 82 48.98 28.73 16.21
N LEU A 83 48.65 27.95 17.24
CA LEU A 83 47.54 28.25 18.13
C LEU A 83 47.74 29.58 18.87
N ARG A 84 48.94 29.83 19.41
CA ARG A 84 49.24 31.05 20.18
C ARG A 84 49.38 32.30 19.31
N ASP A 85 49.84 32.14 18.06
CA ASP A 85 49.87 33.25 17.10
C ASP A 85 48.44 33.72 16.76
N ARG A 86 47.52 32.77 16.61
CA ARG A 86 46.11 33.03 16.33
C ARG A 86 45.31 33.47 17.57
N ARG A 87 45.58 32.83 18.71
CA ARG A 87 44.93 33.04 20.01
C ARG A 87 45.97 33.25 21.11
N PRO A 88 46.52 34.47 21.23
CA PRO A 88 47.52 34.79 22.26
C PRO A 88 47.03 34.58 23.70
N ASP A 89 45.71 34.60 23.89
CA ASP A 89 45.02 34.35 25.16
C ASP A 89 44.78 32.86 25.45
N ALA A 90 45.20 31.95 24.56
CA ALA A 90 44.95 30.52 24.72
C ALA A 90 45.76 29.90 25.87
N ILE A 91 45.08 29.11 26.70
CA ILE A 91 45.67 28.48 27.90
C ILE A 91 46.15 27.06 27.60
N ASP A 92 47.44 26.81 27.85
CA ASP A 92 48.06 25.50 27.70
C ASP A 92 47.78 24.61 28.92
N LEU A 93 46.88 23.65 28.76
CA LEU A 93 46.53 22.66 29.77
C LEU A 93 47.70 21.71 30.10
N PHE A 94 48.71 21.60 29.24
CA PHE A 94 49.90 20.78 29.53
C PHE A 94 50.73 21.33 30.70
N ALA A 95 50.56 22.61 31.04
CA ALA A 95 51.13 23.22 32.24
C ALA A 95 50.66 22.53 33.53
N LEU A 96 49.46 21.93 33.53
CA LEU A 96 48.94 21.19 34.68
C LEU A 96 49.64 19.86 34.92
N TYR A 97 50.47 19.34 34.02
CA TYR A 97 51.20 18.12 34.35
C TYR A 97 52.36 18.38 35.32
N ASP A 98 52.59 17.45 36.24
CA ASP A 98 53.70 17.51 37.19
C ASP A 98 54.25 16.10 37.47
N ASP A 99 55.57 15.99 37.64
CA ASP A 99 56.28 14.72 37.82
C ASP A 99 55.93 14.01 39.14
N ARG A 100 55.38 14.75 40.12
CA ARG A 100 54.97 14.25 41.44
C ARG A 100 53.47 14.06 41.56
N LYS A 101 52.72 14.24 40.46
CA LYS A 101 51.25 14.26 40.47
C LYS A 101 50.66 13.07 39.69
N PRO A 102 49.69 12.33 40.27
CA PRO A 102 48.89 11.36 39.53
C PRO A 102 48.15 12.02 38.36
N ARG A 103 48.12 11.37 37.19
CA ARG A 103 47.46 11.94 36.00
C ARG A 103 45.98 12.22 36.22
N TYR A 104 45.31 11.42 37.06
CA TYR A 104 43.91 11.62 37.41
C TYR A 104 43.63 13.04 37.96
N HIS A 105 44.49 13.57 38.83
CA HIS A 105 44.34 14.92 39.37
C HIS A 105 44.47 15.98 38.27
N THR A 106 45.44 15.80 37.36
CA THR A 106 45.58 16.65 36.17
C THR A 106 44.29 16.66 35.34
N TYR A 107 43.67 15.49 35.11
CA TYR A 107 42.45 15.40 34.32
C TYR A 107 41.27 16.11 34.97
N MET A 108 41.16 16.08 36.31
CA MET A 108 40.14 16.85 37.03
C MET A 108 40.40 18.36 36.88
N GLN A 109 41.65 18.79 37.00
CA GLN A 109 42.03 20.20 36.84
C GLN A 109 41.80 20.70 35.41
N MET A 110 42.15 19.91 34.40
CA MET A 110 41.85 20.22 32.99
C MET A 110 40.34 20.33 32.75
N THR A 111 39.56 19.45 33.39
CA THR A 111 38.09 19.48 33.32
C THR A 111 37.56 20.81 33.84
N GLU A 112 37.98 21.22 35.03
CA GLU A 112 37.51 22.47 35.62
C GLU A 112 38.03 23.71 34.88
N ALA A 113 39.25 23.67 34.32
CA ALA A 113 39.77 24.73 33.46
C ALA A 113 38.91 24.94 32.20
N MET A 114 38.38 23.86 31.60
CA MET A 114 37.43 23.96 30.49
C MET A 114 36.08 24.53 30.96
N LEU A 115 35.57 24.09 32.11
CA LEU A 115 34.21 24.41 32.57
C LEU A 115 34.08 25.80 33.20
N TYR A 116 35.17 26.35 33.74
CA TYR A 116 35.18 27.63 34.45
C TYR A 116 34.52 28.77 33.65
N HIS A 117 34.92 28.93 32.38
CA HIS A 117 34.35 29.95 31.50
C HIS A 117 32.97 29.55 30.96
N VAL A 118 32.71 28.25 30.75
CA VAL A 118 31.40 27.74 30.31
C VAL A 118 30.30 28.11 31.30
N ARG A 119 30.55 27.92 32.61
CA ARG A 119 29.61 28.28 33.68
C ARG A 119 29.30 29.77 33.75
N ARG A 120 30.14 30.62 33.13
CA ARG A 120 29.96 32.08 33.00
C ARG A 120 29.30 32.48 31.69
N GLY A 121 28.63 31.55 31.02
CA GLY A 121 27.93 31.83 29.76
C GLY A 121 28.84 32.00 28.55
N ARG A 122 30.12 31.64 28.65
CA ARG A 122 31.10 31.83 27.57
C ARG A 122 31.14 30.62 26.64
N ARG A 123 31.58 30.87 25.41
CA ARG A 123 31.93 29.86 24.40
C ARG A 123 33.39 29.46 24.58
N VAL A 124 33.64 28.18 24.83
CA VAL A 124 34.98 27.64 25.07
C VAL A 124 35.31 26.62 24.00
N ALA A 125 36.44 26.81 23.32
CA ALA A 125 37.03 25.80 22.46
C ALA A 125 38.20 25.11 23.17
N ALA A 126 38.15 23.78 23.24
CA ALA A 126 39.21 22.98 23.83
C ALA A 126 39.89 22.11 22.77
N VAL A 127 41.20 22.23 22.62
CA VAL A 127 41.97 21.53 21.58
C VAL A 127 42.81 20.41 22.19
N PHE A 128 42.68 19.18 21.71
CA PHE A 128 43.52 18.04 22.11
C PHE A 128 44.19 17.40 20.91
N TYR A 129 45.40 16.88 21.07
CA TYR A 129 46.05 16.11 20.00
C TYR A 129 45.29 14.82 19.68
N GLY A 130 45.40 14.36 18.43
CA GLY A 130 44.70 13.19 17.93
C GLY A 130 43.19 13.39 17.84
N HIS A 131 42.44 12.35 18.24
CA HIS A 131 41.00 12.42 18.42
C HIS A 131 40.69 12.67 19.91
N PRO A 132 39.94 13.73 20.27
CA PRO A 132 39.71 14.12 21.66
C PRO A 132 38.82 13.16 22.47
N GLY A 133 38.36 12.06 21.85
CA GLY A 133 37.51 11.04 22.46
C GLY A 133 38.16 9.68 22.58
N ILE A 134 39.38 9.51 22.05
CA ILE A 134 40.13 8.26 22.00
C ILE A 134 41.29 8.41 23.00
N PHE A 135 41.21 7.68 24.13
CA PHE A 135 42.21 7.69 25.22
C PHE A 135 42.36 9.03 25.97
N VAL A 136 41.27 9.80 26.14
CA VAL A 136 41.29 11.09 26.87
C VAL A 136 40.15 11.18 27.88
N LEU A 137 40.44 11.16 29.19
CA LEU A 137 39.40 11.19 30.24
C LEU A 137 38.79 12.59 30.44
N SER A 138 39.62 13.63 30.45
CA SER A 138 39.21 15.01 30.81
C SER A 138 38.15 15.58 29.88
N THR A 139 38.22 15.24 28.59
CA THR A 139 37.27 15.70 27.57
C THR A 139 35.88 15.11 27.76
N HIS A 140 35.78 13.78 27.93
CA HIS A 140 34.53 13.09 28.22
C HIS A 140 33.89 13.61 29.50
N ARG A 141 34.70 13.80 30.54
CA ARG A 141 34.23 14.33 31.82
C ARG A 141 33.67 15.75 31.69
N ALA A 142 34.39 16.65 31.02
CA ALA A 142 33.94 18.03 30.84
C ALA A 142 32.63 18.11 30.06
N VAL A 143 32.48 17.35 28.98
CA VAL A 143 31.22 17.30 28.21
C VAL A 143 30.06 16.77 29.07
N ALA A 144 30.29 15.71 29.86
CA ALA A 144 29.26 15.14 30.72
C ALA A 144 28.81 16.14 31.79
N ILE A 145 29.75 16.84 32.44
CA ILE A 145 29.44 17.85 33.47
C ILE A 145 28.73 19.06 32.86
N ALA A 146 29.24 19.62 31.75
CA ALA A 146 28.62 20.75 31.07
C ALA A 146 27.15 20.46 30.71
N ARG A 147 26.87 19.28 30.14
CA ARG A 147 25.49 18.86 29.81
C ARG A 147 24.61 18.70 31.05
N ARG A 148 25.14 18.09 32.12
CA ARG A 148 24.44 17.94 33.40
C ARG A 148 24.06 19.29 34.02
N GLU A 149 24.90 20.30 33.83
CA GLU A 149 24.69 21.67 34.32
C GLU A 149 23.83 22.53 33.37
N GLY A 150 23.33 21.96 32.26
CA GLY A 150 22.45 22.66 31.32
C GLY A 150 23.17 23.49 30.26
N HIS A 151 24.49 23.32 30.11
CA HIS A 151 25.29 23.98 29.07
C HIS A 151 25.30 23.17 27.77
N ARG A 152 25.54 23.87 26.65
CA ARG A 152 25.77 23.20 25.37
C ARG A 152 27.17 22.59 25.39
N ALA A 153 27.30 21.32 25.03
CA ALA A 153 28.63 20.72 24.91
C ALA A 153 28.70 19.64 23.83
N GLN A 154 29.76 19.69 23.04
CA GLN A 154 30.02 18.75 21.95
C GLN A 154 31.49 18.32 21.91
N LEU A 155 31.68 17.04 21.59
CA LEU A 155 32.98 16.44 21.30
C LEU A 155 33.04 16.19 19.79
N ARG A 156 33.95 16.88 19.09
CA ARG A 156 34.13 16.76 17.64
C ARG A 156 35.18 15.68 17.34
N PRO A 157 35.00 14.87 16.28
CA PRO A 157 35.99 13.87 15.89
C PRO A 157 37.27 14.52 15.35
N GLY A 158 38.36 13.77 15.37
CA GLY A 158 39.67 14.15 14.80
C GLY A 158 40.46 12.90 14.38
N VAL A 159 41.57 13.09 13.67
CA VAL A 159 42.41 11.97 13.18
C VAL A 159 43.28 11.43 14.33
N SER A 160 43.03 10.19 14.75
CA SER A 160 43.73 9.51 15.84
C SER A 160 45.03 8.83 15.38
N ALA A 161 45.82 8.31 16.33
CA ALA A 161 46.97 7.47 15.99
C ALA A 161 46.56 6.10 15.40
N LEU A 162 45.31 5.67 15.60
CA LEU A 162 44.79 4.45 14.97
C LEU A 162 44.63 4.64 13.47
N ASP A 163 44.10 5.79 13.09
CA ASP A 163 43.86 6.14 11.69
C ASP A 163 45.19 6.19 10.94
N TRP A 164 46.21 6.82 11.55
CA TRP A 164 47.57 6.83 11.04
C TRP A 164 48.19 5.42 10.98
N LEU A 165 48.02 4.59 12.02
CA LEU A 165 48.50 3.22 12.03
C LEU A 165 47.91 2.40 10.88
N CYS A 166 46.60 2.49 10.66
CA CYS A 166 45.93 1.80 9.56
C CYS A 166 46.46 2.25 8.19
N ALA A 167 46.61 3.57 8.00
CA ALA A 167 47.13 4.14 6.76
C ALA A 167 48.59 3.75 6.50
N ASP A 168 49.46 3.91 7.50
CA ASP A 168 50.90 3.68 7.37
C ASP A 168 51.25 2.19 7.22
N LEU A 169 50.47 1.29 7.84
CA LEU A 169 50.68 -0.15 7.73
C LEU A 169 49.89 -0.79 6.58
N GLY A 170 49.01 -0.04 5.91
CA GLY A 170 48.17 -0.55 4.82
C GLY A 170 47.19 -1.63 5.29
N ILE A 171 46.66 -1.51 6.51
CA ILE A 171 45.73 -2.48 7.09
C ILE A 171 44.30 -1.92 7.15
N ASP A 172 43.33 -2.80 6.91
CA ASP A 172 41.91 -2.49 7.00
C ASP A 172 41.30 -3.17 8.24
N PRO A 173 40.73 -2.41 9.20
CA PRO A 173 40.08 -2.98 10.37
C PRO A 173 38.95 -3.97 10.04
N ALA A 174 38.31 -3.85 8.86
CA ALA A 174 37.21 -4.72 8.45
C ALA A 174 37.65 -6.16 8.15
N TYR A 175 38.91 -6.39 7.78
CA TYR A 175 39.40 -7.72 7.42
C TYR A 175 40.78 -8.03 8.04
N PRO A 176 40.91 -9.09 8.86
CA PRO A 176 39.87 -10.02 9.31
C PRO A 176 39.08 -9.56 10.55
N GLY A 177 39.13 -8.26 10.90
CA GLY A 177 38.60 -7.70 12.15
C GLY A 177 39.73 -7.09 12.98
N MET A 178 39.39 -6.20 13.92
CA MET A 178 40.37 -5.52 14.78
C MET A 178 39.89 -5.41 16.23
N GLN A 179 40.80 -5.69 17.15
CA GLN A 179 40.66 -5.49 18.60
C GLN A 179 41.60 -4.38 19.04
N THR A 180 41.13 -3.46 19.89
CA THR A 180 41.95 -2.37 20.41
C THR A 180 41.87 -2.32 21.93
N PHE A 181 43.03 -2.23 22.60
CA PHE A 181 43.09 -2.26 24.07
C PHE A 181 44.09 -1.25 24.62
N GLU A 182 43.79 -0.66 25.78
CA GLU A 182 44.81 -0.06 26.64
C GLU A 182 45.62 -1.19 27.30
N ALA A 183 46.95 -1.12 27.21
CA ALA A 183 47.80 -2.25 27.59
C ALA A 183 47.70 -2.59 29.09
N THR A 184 47.54 -1.60 29.98
CA THR A 184 47.38 -1.86 31.42
C THR A 184 46.01 -2.47 31.74
N ASP A 185 44.91 -1.95 31.19
CA ASP A 185 43.55 -2.50 31.34
C ASP A 185 43.49 -3.94 30.83
N MET A 186 44.15 -4.21 29.69
CA MET A 186 44.22 -5.55 29.12
C MET A 186 44.80 -6.56 30.12
N LEU A 187 45.92 -6.21 30.76
CA LEU A 187 46.58 -7.05 31.76
C LEU A 187 45.75 -7.18 33.03
N LEU A 188 45.21 -6.08 33.56
CA LEU A 188 44.43 -6.07 34.80
C LEU A 188 43.14 -6.89 34.68
N ARG A 189 42.49 -6.85 33.51
CA ARG A 189 41.21 -7.53 33.26
C ARG A 189 41.34 -8.86 32.53
N ARG A 190 42.56 -9.24 32.14
CA ARG A 190 42.85 -10.44 31.34
C ARG A 190 41.93 -10.54 30.11
N ARG A 191 41.82 -9.46 29.34
CA ARG A 191 40.93 -9.37 28.17
C ARG A 191 41.27 -10.45 27.14
N ALA A 192 40.35 -11.35 26.82
CA ALA A 192 40.61 -12.40 25.83
C ALA A 192 40.96 -11.81 24.46
N ILE A 193 42.06 -12.30 23.87
CA ILE A 193 42.50 -11.95 22.52
C ILE A 193 42.03 -13.02 21.54
N ASP A 194 41.44 -12.59 20.42
CA ASP A 194 41.33 -13.43 19.23
C ASP A 194 42.58 -13.28 18.34
N PRO A 195 43.48 -14.28 18.26
CA PRO A 195 44.66 -14.22 17.40
C PRO A 195 44.32 -14.35 15.90
N GLY A 196 43.04 -14.54 15.56
CA GLY A 196 42.55 -14.48 14.18
C GLY A 196 42.26 -13.07 13.65
N SER A 197 42.35 -12.05 14.52
CA SER A 197 42.05 -10.65 14.22
C SER A 197 43.28 -9.76 14.44
N HIS A 198 43.28 -8.55 13.88
CA HIS A 198 44.27 -7.52 14.21
C HIS A 198 44.17 -7.15 15.69
N VAL A 199 45.30 -6.89 16.36
CA VAL A 199 45.30 -6.36 17.74
C VAL A 199 46.15 -5.08 17.80
N VAL A 200 45.56 -4.00 18.30
CA VAL A 200 46.26 -2.73 18.56
C VAL A 200 46.32 -2.46 20.06
N LEU A 201 47.52 -2.30 20.59
CA LEU A 201 47.79 -2.07 22.00
C LEU A 201 48.34 -0.67 22.21
N TRP A 202 47.62 0.09 23.01
CA TRP A 202 47.91 1.48 23.30
C TRP A 202 48.67 1.62 24.62
N GLN A 203 49.45 2.69 24.73
CA GLN A 203 50.18 3.05 25.96
C GLN A 203 51.16 1.96 26.44
N VAL A 204 51.76 1.22 25.50
CA VAL A 204 52.70 0.12 25.80
C VAL A 204 54.00 0.57 26.46
N GLY A 205 54.33 1.86 26.36
CA GLY A 205 55.52 2.46 27.00
C GLY A 205 55.36 2.88 28.46
N LEU A 206 54.20 2.64 29.08
CA LEU A 206 53.91 3.07 30.46
C LEU A 206 53.04 2.07 31.23
N ILE A 207 53.36 0.79 31.14
CA ILE A 207 52.57 -0.29 31.77
C ILE A 207 52.45 -0.09 33.28
N ALA A 208 51.21 -0.03 33.77
CA ALA A 208 50.86 0.20 35.18
C ALA A 208 51.49 1.46 35.80
N GLU A 209 51.80 2.47 34.99
CA GLU A 209 52.28 3.77 35.45
C GLU A 209 51.13 4.77 35.54
N MET A 210 50.88 5.32 36.74
CA MET A 210 49.75 6.20 37.04
C MET A 210 50.13 7.69 37.13
N GLY A 211 51.42 7.99 37.27
CA GLY A 211 51.97 9.34 37.33
C GLY A 211 52.26 9.93 35.96
N PHE A 212 52.76 11.16 35.92
CA PHE A 212 53.30 11.77 34.71
C PHE A 212 54.80 12.00 34.88
N ARG A 213 55.57 12.01 33.78
CA ARG A 213 56.99 12.39 33.79
C ARG A 213 57.35 13.18 32.53
N ARG A 214 57.80 14.43 32.68
CA ARG A 214 58.18 15.32 31.56
C ARG A 214 59.32 14.76 30.71
N ARG A 215 60.22 13.98 31.32
CA ARG A 215 61.40 13.37 30.67
C ARG A 215 61.20 11.91 30.25
N GLY A 216 59.95 11.45 30.15
CA GLY A 216 59.62 10.08 29.76
C GLY A 216 59.38 9.12 30.93
N PHE A 217 58.74 7.99 30.63
CA PHE A 217 58.31 6.99 31.60
C PHE A 217 59.37 5.91 31.81
N HIS A 218 59.34 5.26 32.97
CA HIS A 218 60.14 4.07 33.24
C HIS A 218 59.27 2.84 33.01
N ASN A 219 59.42 2.16 31.88
CA ASN A 219 58.56 1.04 31.51
C ASN A 219 58.93 -0.29 32.21
N ARG A 220 59.16 -0.27 33.53
CA ARG A 220 59.74 -1.40 34.30
C ARG A 220 58.88 -2.67 34.31
N ARG A 221 57.62 -2.58 33.91
CA ARG A 221 56.62 -3.64 33.96
C ARG A 221 56.25 -4.15 32.56
N PHE A 222 56.99 -3.74 31.54
CA PHE A 222 56.76 -4.13 30.16
C PHE A 222 56.81 -5.65 29.95
N ASP A 223 57.69 -6.36 30.66
CA ASP A 223 57.83 -7.81 30.55
C ASP A 223 56.53 -8.57 30.84
N TYR A 224 55.65 -8.03 31.69
CA TYR A 224 54.32 -8.60 31.93
C TYR A 224 53.42 -8.55 30.69
N LEU A 225 53.56 -7.52 29.85
CA LEU A 225 52.86 -7.43 28.57
C LEU A 225 53.35 -8.51 27.60
N VAL A 226 54.67 -8.67 27.51
CA VAL A 226 55.28 -9.68 26.63
C VAL A 226 54.86 -11.09 27.05
N GLU A 227 54.95 -11.40 28.35
CA GLU A 227 54.55 -12.71 28.87
C GLU A 227 53.05 -12.98 28.69
N TYR A 228 52.21 -11.96 28.83
CA TYR A 228 50.79 -12.08 28.54
C TYR A 228 50.52 -12.43 27.06
N LEU A 229 51.22 -11.77 26.13
CA LEU A 229 51.07 -12.03 24.69
C LEU A 229 51.58 -13.42 24.29
N ARG A 230 52.58 -13.98 25.00
CA ARG A 230 53.07 -15.35 24.76
C ARG A 230 52.00 -16.42 25.02
N GLY A 231 50.98 -16.10 25.80
CA GLY A 231 49.81 -16.98 25.96
C GLY A 231 48.97 -17.15 24.69
N TYR A 232 49.12 -16.25 23.71
CA TYR A 232 48.32 -16.22 22.47
C TYR A 232 49.16 -16.34 21.19
N TYR A 233 50.41 -15.89 21.23
CA TYR A 233 51.31 -15.79 20.09
C TYR A 233 52.61 -16.55 20.34
N LYS A 234 53.19 -17.12 19.29
CA LYS A 234 54.48 -17.82 19.38
C LYS A 234 55.62 -16.83 19.68
N PRO A 235 56.71 -17.27 20.30
CA PRO A 235 57.89 -16.44 20.58
C PRO A 235 58.47 -15.69 19.36
N ASP A 236 58.38 -16.30 18.18
CA ASP A 236 58.86 -15.76 16.90
C ASP A 236 57.82 -14.90 16.15
N HIS A 237 56.60 -14.77 16.68
CA HIS A 237 55.55 -13.96 16.08
C HIS A 237 55.97 -12.50 16.00
N LYS A 238 55.84 -11.89 14.82
CA LYS A 238 56.29 -10.52 14.58
C LYS A 238 55.23 -9.51 15.02
N ILE A 239 55.64 -8.55 15.84
CA ILE A 239 54.87 -7.40 16.32
C ILE A 239 55.47 -6.14 15.73
N VAL A 240 54.63 -5.16 15.43
CA VAL A 240 55.04 -3.85 14.93
C VAL A 240 55.06 -2.84 16.07
N HIS A 241 56.22 -2.28 16.37
CA HIS A 241 56.36 -1.04 17.13
C HIS A 241 56.08 0.14 16.21
N TYR A 242 55.02 0.88 16.54
CA TYR A 242 54.52 1.96 15.71
C TYR A 242 54.51 3.30 16.45
N ILE A 243 55.03 4.33 15.79
CA ILE A 243 54.87 5.74 16.17
C ILE A 243 54.56 6.54 14.91
N ALA A 244 53.35 7.12 14.85
CA ALA A 244 52.94 8.01 13.78
C ALA A 244 53.88 9.24 13.70
N SER A 245 54.16 9.71 12.49
CA SER A 245 54.91 10.93 12.31
C SER A 245 54.10 12.15 12.74
N ARG A 246 54.72 13.03 13.52
CA ARG A 246 54.14 14.32 13.92
C ARG A 246 54.55 15.46 12.98
N TYR A 247 55.54 15.23 12.12
CA TYR A 247 56.19 16.30 11.38
C TYR A 247 56.07 16.07 9.87
N PRO A 248 55.79 17.12 9.09
CA PRO A 248 55.68 17.02 7.65
C PRO A 248 57.10 16.71 7.14
N THR A 249 57.25 15.64 6.34
CA THR A 249 58.51 15.06 5.81
C THR A 249 59.22 14.00 6.64
N LEU A 250 58.89 13.78 7.93
CA LEU A 250 59.49 12.66 8.67
C LEU A 250 58.63 11.39 8.50
N PRO A 251 59.23 10.22 8.26
CA PRO A 251 58.49 8.97 8.20
C PRO A 251 57.99 8.56 9.59
N PRO A 252 56.92 7.74 9.66
CA PRO A 252 56.55 7.06 10.90
C PRO A 252 57.63 6.05 11.32
N VAL A 253 57.69 5.73 12.61
CA VAL A 253 58.45 4.58 13.09
C VAL A 253 57.62 3.33 12.85
N ILE A 254 58.17 2.39 12.07
CA ILE A 254 57.58 1.08 11.78
C ILE A 254 58.67 0.03 11.95
N GLU A 255 58.86 -0.45 13.18
CA GLU A 255 59.87 -1.45 13.51
C GLU A 255 59.21 -2.79 13.79
N ARG A 256 59.82 -3.88 13.33
CA ARG A 256 59.27 -5.24 13.46
C ARG A 256 60.15 -6.09 14.36
N TYR A 257 59.62 -6.49 15.50
CA TYR A 257 60.31 -7.34 16.47
C TYR A 257 59.55 -8.67 16.63
N THR A 258 60.26 -9.77 16.87
CA THR A 258 59.62 -10.96 17.45
C THR A 258 59.16 -10.63 18.86
N LEU A 259 58.21 -11.40 19.37
CA LEU A 259 57.76 -11.26 20.76
C LEU A 259 58.92 -11.42 21.76
N ASP A 260 59.88 -12.30 21.49
CA ASP A 260 61.06 -12.49 22.33
C ASP A 260 62.11 -11.36 22.19
N GLU A 261 62.27 -10.78 20.99
CA GLU A 261 63.17 -9.64 20.77
C GLU A 261 62.78 -8.43 21.63
N LEU A 262 61.50 -8.29 22.00
CA LEU A 262 61.02 -7.23 22.88
C LEU A 262 61.59 -7.28 24.31
N LEU A 263 62.09 -8.44 24.77
CA LEU A 263 62.76 -8.57 26.07
C LEU A 263 64.23 -8.14 26.02
N ASN A 264 64.80 -7.89 24.84
CA ASN A 264 66.14 -7.32 24.73
C ASN A 264 66.11 -5.89 25.32
N PRO A 265 66.96 -5.57 26.31
CA PRO A 265 67.02 -4.24 26.92
C PRO A 265 67.18 -3.09 25.92
N GLU A 266 67.91 -3.29 24.82
CA GLU A 266 68.11 -2.26 23.78
C GLU A 266 66.81 -1.99 23.01
N VAL A 267 66.04 -3.03 22.70
CA VAL A 267 64.74 -2.91 22.01
C VAL A 267 63.69 -2.31 22.96
N HIS A 268 63.64 -2.81 24.20
CA HIS A 268 62.74 -2.30 25.22
C HIS A 268 62.96 -0.79 25.46
N ALA A 269 64.21 -0.31 25.46
CA ALA A 269 64.51 1.10 25.63
C ALA A 269 63.91 2.01 24.53
N LEU A 270 63.58 1.48 23.35
CA LEU A 270 62.94 2.22 22.26
C LEU A 270 61.43 2.39 22.46
N ILE A 271 60.81 1.64 23.39
CA ILE A 271 59.37 1.66 23.64
C ILE A 271 59.05 2.81 24.62
N THR A 272 58.42 3.86 24.09
CA THR A 272 58.18 5.12 24.80
C THR A 272 56.69 5.39 25.02
N GLY A 273 56.36 6.48 25.73
CA GLY A 273 54.97 6.86 26.04
C GLY A 273 54.08 7.17 24.82
N ILE A 274 54.66 7.31 23.63
CA ILE A 274 53.93 7.50 22.36
C ILE A 274 53.94 6.26 21.46
N SER A 275 54.52 5.15 21.93
CA SER A 275 54.54 3.88 21.22
C SER A 275 53.16 3.21 21.26
N THR A 276 52.77 2.67 20.11
CA THR A 276 51.59 1.80 19.93
C THR A 276 52.07 0.48 19.32
N PHE A 277 51.57 -0.65 19.79
CA PHE A 277 51.86 -1.93 19.15
C PHE A 277 50.73 -2.38 18.25
N TYR A 278 51.09 -2.85 17.07
CA TYR A 278 50.21 -3.63 16.21
C TYR A 278 50.70 -5.08 16.17
N VAL A 279 49.81 -6.00 16.55
CA VAL A 279 50.04 -7.43 16.47
C VAL A 279 49.18 -7.98 15.32
N PRO A 280 49.81 -8.47 14.23
CA PRO A 280 49.09 -9.02 13.10
C PRO A 280 48.42 -10.36 13.46
N PRO A 281 47.37 -10.78 12.71
CA PRO A 281 46.75 -12.09 12.89
C PRO A 281 47.76 -13.23 12.78
N ALA A 282 47.67 -14.20 13.68
CA ALA A 282 48.51 -15.39 13.69
C ALA A 282 47.85 -16.59 13.00
N GLN A 283 46.52 -16.57 12.85
CA GLN A 283 45.76 -17.65 12.24
C GLN A 283 44.58 -17.11 11.41
N ALA A 284 44.17 -17.85 10.38
CA ALA A 284 42.99 -17.52 9.60
C ALA A 284 41.78 -18.27 10.15
N ARG A 285 40.65 -17.58 10.39
CA ARG A 285 39.41 -18.23 10.82
C ARG A 285 38.68 -18.84 9.63
N ALA A 286 38.13 -20.04 9.83
CA ALA A 286 37.30 -20.70 8.83
C ALA A 286 35.92 -20.05 8.74
N VAL A 287 35.35 -20.07 7.54
CA VAL A 287 33.95 -19.68 7.31
C VAL A 287 33.06 -20.75 7.93
N ASP A 288 32.01 -20.31 8.65
CA ASP A 288 30.93 -21.19 9.06
C ASP A 288 30.10 -21.58 7.83
N VAL A 289 30.34 -22.80 7.34
CA VAL A 289 29.75 -23.29 6.10
C VAL A 289 28.25 -23.55 6.26
N ASP A 290 27.81 -23.97 7.44
CA ASP A 290 26.39 -24.28 7.67
C ASP A 290 25.58 -22.99 7.72
N PHE A 291 26.07 -21.97 8.43
CA PHE A 291 25.45 -20.65 8.40
C PHE A 291 25.48 -20.03 6.99
N ALA A 292 26.57 -20.15 6.25
CA ALA A 292 26.66 -19.65 4.87
C ALA A 292 25.62 -20.30 3.93
N ARG A 293 25.27 -21.58 4.14
CA ARG A 293 24.18 -22.25 3.43
C ARG A 293 22.81 -21.73 3.87
N GLU A 294 22.61 -21.59 5.18
CA GLU A 294 21.35 -21.09 5.76
C GLU A 294 20.96 -19.72 5.19
N VAL A 295 21.93 -18.82 5.01
CA VAL A 295 21.71 -17.47 4.45
C VAL A 295 21.83 -17.39 2.93
N GLY A 296 22.02 -18.52 2.24
CA GLY A 296 22.06 -18.59 0.77
C GLY A 296 23.33 -18.04 0.11
N LEU A 297 24.43 -17.85 0.85
CA LEU A 297 25.71 -17.40 0.27
C LEU A 297 26.44 -18.50 -0.50
N ILE A 298 26.12 -19.77 -0.22
CA ILE A 298 26.61 -20.93 -0.97
C ILE A 298 25.46 -21.92 -1.23
N GLN A 299 25.43 -22.46 -2.45
CA GLN A 299 24.47 -23.48 -2.86
C GLN A 299 24.94 -24.89 -2.45
N PRO A 300 24.04 -25.89 -2.36
CA PRO A 300 24.44 -27.28 -2.17
C PRO A 300 25.47 -27.72 -3.23
N GLY A 301 26.62 -28.23 -2.78
CA GLY A 301 27.73 -28.65 -3.65
C GLY A 301 28.78 -27.58 -3.96
N GLN A 302 28.59 -26.32 -3.55
CA GLN A 302 29.63 -25.30 -3.65
C GLN A 302 30.63 -25.38 -2.48
N HIS A 303 31.91 -25.17 -2.77
CA HIS A 303 32.99 -25.20 -1.78
C HIS A 303 33.49 -23.79 -1.46
N VAL A 304 33.70 -23.52 -0.18
CA VAL A 304 34.34 -22.27 0.28
C VAL A 304 35.86 -22.42 0.13
N GLY A 305 36.51 -21.33 -0.29
CA GLY A 305 37.97 -21.28 -0.40
C GLY A 305 38.68 -21.46 0.95
N LYS A 306 39.95 -21.86 0.91
CA LYS A 306 40.77 -22.00 2.14
C LYS A 306 40.86 -20.66 2.88
N PRO A 307 40.77 -20.66 4.23
CA PRO A 307 40.99 -19.47 5.05
C PRO A 307 42.35 -18.84 4.74
N ARG A 308 42.40 -17.50 4.71
CA ARG A 308 43.63 -16.75 4.45
C ARG A 308 43.89 -15.79 5.61
N LEU A 309 45.17 -15.65 5.96
CA LEU A 309 45.63 -14.68 6.96
C LEU A 309 45.47 -13.24 6.47
N SER A 310 45.70 -13.03 5.17
CA SER A 310 45.59 -11.73 4.52
C SER A 310 44.98 -11.86 3.13
N ARG A 311 44.38 -10.75 2.67
CA ARG A 311 43.87 -10.62 1.31
C ARG A 311 45.00 -10.13 0.41
N PRO A 312 45.35 -10.82 -0.69
CA PRO A 312 46.25 -10.26 -1.70
C PRO A 312 45.60 -9.02 -2.33
N LEU A 313 46.30 -7.89 -2.31
CA LEU A 313 45.79 -6.59 -2.79
C LEU A 313 46.41 -6.13 -4.11
N ASP A 314 47.55 -6.71 -4.49
CA ASP A 314 48.46 -6.22 -5.53
C ASP A 314 48.48 -7.10 -6.79
N ARG A 315 47.52 -8.02 -6.95
CA ARG A 315 47.50 -9.02 -8.03
C ARG A 315 46.37 -8.78 -9.02
N TYR A 316 46.70 -8.86 -10.31
CA TYR A 316 45.73 -8.92 -11.41
C TYR A 316 45.47 -10.37 -11.83
N GLY A 317 44.59 -11.06 -11.10
CA GLY A 317 44.15 -12.40 -11.47
C GLY A 317 43.15 -12.40 -12.64
N PRO A 318 42.76 -13.58 -13.13
CA PRO A 318 41.79 -13.69 -14.22
C PRO A 318 40.43 -13.03 -13.92
N ARG A 319 40.02 -13.00 -12.65
CA ARG A 319 38.76 -12.36 -12.21
C ARG A 319 38.88 -10.85 -12.31
N GLU A 320 39.95 -10.27 -11.78
CA GLU A 320 40.23 -8.84 -11.82
C GLU A 320 40.38 -8.37 -13.27
N MET A 321 41.11 -9.10 -14.12
CA MET A 321 41.27 -8.74 -15.54
C MET A 321 39.96 -8.78 -16.32
N ARG A 322 39.05 -9.71 -16.01
CA ARG A 322 37.72 -9.74 -16.61
C ARG A 322 36.88 -8.52 -16.23
N ALA A 323 36.90 -8.14 -14.95
CA ALA A 323 36.19 -6.94 -14.49
C ALA A 323 36.74 -5.66 -15.14
N ILE A 324 38.06 -5.55 -15.31
CA ILE A 324 38.69 -4.43 -16.01
C ILE A 324 38.31 -4.42 -17.49
N ALA A 325 38.31 -5.57 -18.16
CA ALA A 325 37.93 -5.67 -19.57
C ALA A 325 36.48 -5.22 -19.84
N ALA A 326 35.57 -5.43 -18.89
CA ALA A 326 34.18 -4.99 -18.98
C ALA A 326 34.03 -3.45 -19.07
N LEU A 327 35.04 -2.67 -18.68
CA LEU A 327 35.02 -1.21 -18.84
C LEU A 327 34.95 -0.76 -20.31
N LYS A 328 35.30 -1.63 -21.27
CA LYS A 328 35.15 -1.35 -22.71
C LYS A 328 33.73 -0.90 -23.07
N ASP A 329 32.74 -1.55 -22.46
CA ASP A 329 31.32 -1.34 -22.77
C ASP A 329 30.61 -0.51 -21.68
N PHE A 330 31.35 -0.05 -20.65
CA PHE A 330 30.78 0.72 -19.54
C PHE A 330 30.16 2.04 -20.02
N ARG A 331 28.92 2.28 -19.57
CA ARG A 331 28.24 3.58 -19.59
C ARG A 331 27.71 3.83 -18.17
N PRO A 332 27.71 5.08 -17.67
CA PRO A 332 26.99 5.39 -16.44
C PRO A 332 25.55 4.86 -16.53
N PRO A 333 25.09 4.06 -15.55
CA PRO A 333 23.73 3.51 -15.56
C PRO A 333 22.67 4.60 -15.70
N ALA A 334 21.54 4.31 -16.34
CA ALA A 334 20.49 5.29 -16.57
C ALA A 334 19.82 5.79 -15.27
N ASP A 335 19.89 5.00 -14.19
CA ASP A 335 19.45 5.32 -12.83
C ASP A 335 20.55 5.97 -11.97
N TYR A 336 21.75 6.20 -12.52
CA TYR A 336 22.79 6.95 -11.84
C TYR A 336 22.39 8.42 -11.71
N HIS A 337 22.22 8.88 -10.47
CA HIS A 337 21.88 10.26 -10.18
C HIS A 337 23.13 11.14 -10.07
N PHE A 338 23.44 11.85 -11.16
CA PHE A 338 24.42 12.92 -11.13
C PHE A 338 23.93 14.08 -10.23
N GLN A 339 24.71 14.43 -9.21
CA GLN A 339 24.37 15.53 -8.30
C GLN A 339 24.56 16.87 -9.01
N THR A 340 23.44 17.56 -9.29
CA THR A 340 23.46 18.90 -9.86
C THR A 340 23.84 19.94 -8.81
N ASP A 341 24.36 21.09 -9.27
CA ASP A 341 24.71 22.21 -8.40
C ASP A 341 23.46 22.97 -7.93
N THR A 342 22.82 22.48 -6.87
CA THR A 342 21.57 23.05 -6.34
C THR A 342 21.82 24.15 -5.32
N ALA A 343 20.90 25.11 -5.23
CA ALA A 343 20.96 26.16 -4.21
C ALA A 343 20.88 25.56 -2.79
N ALA A 344 20.11 24.49 -2.60
CA ALA A 344 20.05 23.77 -1.33
C ALA A 344 21.39 23.11 -0.95
N ALA A 345 22.12 22.50 -1.90
CA ALA A 345 23.46 21.99 -1.64
C ALA A 345 24.45 23.12 -1.31
N ARG A 346 24.39 24.24 -2.03
CA ARG A 346 25.19 25.45 -1.74
C ARG A 346 24.89 26.03 -0.35
N PHE A 347 23.63 26.00 0.09
CA PHE A 347 23.26 26.41 1.45
C PHE A 347 23.91 25.50 2.52
N LEU A 348 23.89 24.18 2.32
CA LEU A 348 24.53 23.25 3.26
C LEU A 348 26.05 23.41 3.31
N LEU A 349 26.69 23.67 2.17
CA LEU A 349 28.11 24.02 2.11
C LEU A 349 28.38 25.33 2.88
N ALA A 350 27.55 26.35 2.67
CA ALA A 350 27.66 27.61 3.41
C ALA A 350 27.48 27.41 4.93
N LEU A 351 26.58 26.53 5.38
CA LEU A 351 26.47 26.18 6.81
C LEU A 351 27.77 25.58 7.36
N SER A 352 28.51 24.81 6.54
CA SER A 352 29.79 24.21 6.93
C SER A 352 30.93 25.22 7.08
N GLU A 353 30.83 26.35 6.38
CA GLU A 353 31.90 27.36 6.28
C GLU A 353 31.58 28.63 7.09
N GLN A 354 30.30 28.90 7.35
CA GLN A 354 29.81 30.15 7.95
C GLN A 354 29.08 29.89 9.29
N PRO A 355 29.70 30.21 10.43
CA PRO A 355 29.20 29.81 11.75
C PRO A 355 28.02 30.67 12.18
N GLU A 356 27.99 31.95 11.78
CA GLU A 356 26.85 32.85 11.96
C GLU A 356 25.62 32.37 11.19
N LEU A 357 25.80 31.88 9.96
CA LEU A 357 24.69 31.29 9.20
C LEU A 357 24.18 30.03 9.89
N ARG A 358 25.08 29.18 10.38
CA ARG A 358 24.73 27.98 11.17
C ARG A 358 23.93 28.33 12.41
N ARG A 359 24.38 29.30 13.20
CA ARG A 359 23.68 29.77 14.40
C ARG A 359 22.29 30.34 14.07
N ARG A 360 22.18 31.16 13.02
CA ARG A 360 20.90 31.69 12.56
C ARG A 360 19.95 30.57 12.14
N PHE A 361 20.45 29.59 11.39
CA PHE A 361 19.66 28.44 10.94
C PHE A 361 19.22 27.54 12.10
N GLU A 362 20.07 27.37 13.12
CA GLU A 362 19.71 26.63 14.32
C GLU A 362 18.65 27.33 15.16
N ALA A 363 18.73 28.65 15.27
CA ALA A 363 17.81 29.47 16.06
C ALA A 363 16.47 29.70 15.36
N ASN A 364 16.50 30.06 14.08
CA ASN A 364 15.32 30.30 13.24
C ASN A 364 15.59 29.84 11.80
N PRO A 365 15.24 28.59 11.47
CA PRO A 365 15.52 27.99 10.17
C PRO A 365 14.89 28.78 9.02
N GLU A 366 13.62 29.20 9.18
CA GLU A 366 12.88 29.93 8.14
C GLU A 366 13.53 31.27 7.82
N HIS A 367 13.95 32.02 8.85
CA HIS A 367 14.60 33.31 8.67
C HIS A 367 15.98 33.18 8.02
N ALA A 368 16.80 32.20 8.44
CA ALA A 368 18.11 31.97 7.83
C ALA A 368 17.98 31.60 6.35
N LEU A 369 17.00 30.73 6.03
CA LEU A 369 16.71 30.35 4.65
C LEU A 369 16.20 31.53 3.84
N ALA A 370 15.31 32.37 4.38
CA ALA A 370 14.77 33.58 3.73
C ALA A 370 15.88 34.46 3.14
N SER A 371 16.97 34.63 3.89
CA SER A 371 18.12 35.45 3.50
C SER A 371 19.08 34.80 2.48
N PHE A 372 18.95 33.49 2.23
CA PHE A 372 19.85 32.79 1.30
C PHE A 372 19.31 32.81 -0.15
N PRO A 373 20.11 33.28 -1.12
CA PRO A 373 19.67 33.43 -2.50
C PRO A 373 19.51 32.08 -3.21
N GLY A 374 18.65 32.05 -4.23
CA GLY A 374 18.53 30.91 -5.14
C GLY A 374 17.68 29.73 -4.67
N LEU A 375 17.27 29.67 -3.39
CA LEU A 375 16.39 28.60 -2.90
C LEU A 375 14.95 28.78 -3.38
N SER A 376 14.39 27.71 -3.97
CA SER A 376 12.96 27.59 -4.28
C SER A 376 12.10 27.46 -3.01
N ALA A 377 10.77 27.65 -3.15
CA ALA A 377 9.83 27.51 -2.04
C ALA A 377 9.84 26.08 -1.44
N GLU A 378 9.96 25.06 -2.29
CA GLU A 378 9.99 23.67 -1.83
C GLU A 378 11.32 23.33 -1.14
N GLU A 379 12.47 23.77 -1.68
CA GLU A 379 13.76 23.61 -0.98
C GLU A 379 13.74 24.30 0.39
N ARG A 380 13.19 25.51 0.50
CA ARG A 380 13.05 26.22 1.79
C ARG A 380 12.22 25.41 2.77
N LYS A 381 11.06 24.91 2.35
CA LYS A 381 10.18 24.08 3.19
C LYS A 381 10.86 22.79 3.64
N GLN A 382 11.58 22.10 2.75
CA GLN A 382 12.28 20.87 3.04
C GLN A 382 13.45 21.11 4.02
N LEU A 383 14.27 22.14 3.78
CA LEU A 383 15.39 22.53 4.65
C LEU A 383 14.91 23.03 6.02
N ALA A 384 13.85 23.84 6.08
CA ALA A 384 13.30 24.39 7.32
C ALA A 384 12.87 23.30 8.30
N SER A 385 12.46 22.12 7.78
CA SER A 385 12.08 20.98 8.61
C SER A 385 13.22 20.39 9.45
N ARG A 386 14.48 20.64 9.07
CA ARG A 386 15.70 20.09 9.69
C ARG A 386 15.69 18.57 9.84
N ARG A 387 14.98 17.87 8.95
CA ARG A 387 14.97 16.40 8.90
C ARG A 387 15.93 15.91 7.83
N THR A 388 16.82 14.98 8.19
CA THR A 388 17.88 14.46 7.32
C THR A 388 17.39 14.08 5.91
N ALA A 389 16.31 13.28 5.81
CA ALA A 389 15.77 12.85 4.51
C ALA A 389 15.27 14.03 3.65
N ARG A 390 14.64 15.02 4.28
CA ARG A 390 14.12 16.23 3.60
C ARG A 390 15.26 17.15 3.17
N THR A 391 16.26 17.33 4.03
CA THR A 391 17.49 18.06 3.71
C THR A 391 18.23 17.42 2.54
N GLN A 392 18.39 16.10 2.55
CA GLN A 392 19.04 15.36 1.46
C GLN A 392 18.26 15.48 0.16
N ARG A 393 16.92 15.39 0.22
CA ARG A 393 16.05 15.58 -0.93
C ARG A 393 16.18 16.99 -1.53
N ALA A 394 16.17 18.02 -0.68
CA ALA A 394 16.38 19.39 -1.13
C ALA A 394 17.74 19.53 -1.81
N ALA A 395 18.81 19.03 -1.17
CA ALA A 395 20.17 19.10 -1.71
C ALA A 395 20.33 18.37 -3.05
N ARG A 396 19.64 17.23 -3.25
CA ARG A 396 19.67 16.49 -4.51
C ARG A 396 18.96 17.22 -5.67
N GLY A 397 18.11 18.21 -5.36
CA GLY A 397 17.22 18.84 -6.34
C GLY A 397 16.04 17.92 -6.59
N ALA A 398 14.87 18.25 -6.06
CA ALA A 398 13.71 17.38 -6.08
C ALA A 398 13.05 17.32 -7.48
N ALA A 399 13.63 16.50 -8.35
CA ALA A 399 12.92 15.61 -9.24
C ALA A 399 13.89 14.44 -9.53
N VAL A 400 13.68 13.28 -8.88
CA VAL A 400 14.23 12.04 -9.44
C VAL A 400 13.60 11.92 -10.82
N SER A 401 14.39 12.16 -11.87
CA SER A 401 13.92 11.95 -13.24
C SER A 401 13.78 10.45 -13.45
N ILE A 402 12.59 10.02 -13.86
CA ILE A 402 12.33 8.64 -14.25
C ILE A 402 13.32 8.30 -15.38
N SER A 403 14.15 7.26 -15.20
CA SER A 403 15.09 6.86 -16.25
C SER A 403 14.34 6.35 -17.49
N PRO A 404 14.93 6.35 -18.70
CA PRO A 404 14.25 5.79 -19.88
C PRO A 404 13.77 4.35 -19.69
N GLY A 405 14.53 3.54 -18.94
CA GLY A 405 14.14 2.18 -18.57
C GLY A 405 12.95 2.14 -17.61
N GLU A 406 12.96 2.99 -16.57
CA GLU A 406 11.83 3.09 -15.64
C GLU A 406 10.58 3.64 -16.35
N GLN A 407 10.75 4.57 -17.29
CA GLN A 407 9.65 5.12 -18.09
C GLN A 407 9.07 4.06 -19.02
N PHE A 408 9.92 3.21 -19.62
CA PHE A 408 9.46 2.06 -20.39
C PHE A 408 8.64 1.09 -19.53
N VAL A 409 9.11 0.76 -18.32
CA VAL A 409 8.37 -0.11 -17.39
C VAL A 409 7.04 0.52 -16.97
N ILE A 410 7.02 1.82 -16.66
CA ILE A 410 5.79 2.56 -16.35
C ILE A 410 4.83 2.57 -17.54
N ASP A 411 5.34 2.79 -18.76
CA ASP A 411 4.55 2.82 -19.99
C ASP A 411 3.98 1.44 -20.33
N LEU A 412 4.71 0.35 -20.08
CA LEU A 412 4.19 -1.01 -20.19
C LEU A 412 2.99 -1.23 -19.24
N GLU A 413 3.05 -0.69 -18.03
CA GLU A 413 2.00 -0.84 -17.03
C GLU A 413 0.78 0.07 -17.27
N THR A 414 0.98 1.21 -17.93
CA THR A 414 -0.01 2.29 -18.01
C THR A 414 -0.53 2.58 -19.42
N LYS A 415 0.16 2.17 -20.49
CA LYS A 415 -0.22 2.43 -21.89
C LYS A 415 -0.51 1.12 -22.67
N PRO A 416 -1.79 0.77 -22.90
CA PRO A 416 -2.15 -0.48 -23.59
C PRO A 416 -1.55 -0.64 -24.99
N ALA A 417 -1.36 0.47 -25.72
CA ALA A 417 -0.77 0.46 -27.05
C ALA A 417 0.69 -0.02 -27.03
N VAL A 418 1.49 0.45 -26.06
CA VAL A 418 2.90 0.07 -25.88
C VAL A 418 3.01 -1.41 -25.53
N ALA A 419 2.19 -1.88 -24.58
CA ALA A 419 2.15 -3.30 -24.19
C ALA A 419 1.78 -4.23 -25.36
N ASN A 420 0.82 -3.83 -26.20
CA ASN A 420 0.42 -4.60 -27.38
C ASN A 420 1.52 -4.64 -28.45
N GLN A 421 2.17 -3.50 -28.72
CA GLN A 421 3.30 -3.42 -29.65
C GLN A 421 4.46 -4.30 -29.17
N TRP A 422 4.80 -4.24 -27.88
CA TRP A 422 5.82 -5.07 -27.26
C TRP A 422 5.50 -6.56 -27.39
N MET A 423 4.25 -6.97 -27.10
CA MET A 423 3.83 -8.38 -27.23
C MET A 423 3.85 -8.87 -28.67
N GLN A 424 3.47 -8.03 -29.64
CA GLN A 424 3.59 -8.36 -31.06
C GLN A 424 5.06 -8.50 -31.47
N LEU A 425 5.93 -7.58 -31.03
CA LEU A 425 7.36 -7.63 -31.28
C LEU A 425 7.99 -8.93 -30.74
N LEU A 426 7.69 -9.31 -29.49
CA LEU A 426 8.15 -10.57 -28.91
C LEU A 426 7.61 -11.80 -29.66
N ASN A 427 6.33 -11.82 -30.01
CA ASN A 427 5.72 -12.93 -30.73
C ASN A 427 6.22 -13.07 -32.17
N THR A 428 6.65 -11.98 -32.81
CA THR A 428 7.17 -12.02 -34.18
C THR A 428 8.68 -12.24 -34.21
N ALA A 429 9.46 -11.56 -33.35
CA ALA A 429 10.92 -11.66 -33.34
C ALA A 429 11.43 -12.93 -32.65
N VAL A 430 10.94 -13.24 -31.44
CA VAL A 430 11.48 -14.32 -30.59
C VAL A 430 10.89 -15.68 -30.96
N LYS A 431 9.60 -15.72 -31.33
CA LYS A 431 8.92 -16.98 -31.71
C LYS A 431 9.33 -17.47 -33.11
N ALA A 432 9.70 -16.55 -34.02
CA ALA A 432 10.18 -16.90 -35.36
C ALA A 432 11.66 -17.31 -35.37
N SER A 433 12.49 -16.77 -34.45
CA SER A 433 13.87 -17.19 -34.27
C SER A 433 14.33 -16.96 -32.82
N PRO A 434 14.40 -18.01 -31.97
CA PRO A 434 14.65 -17.88 -30.52
C PRO A 434 15.94 -17.16 -30.09
N LYS A 435 16.83 -16.84 -31.04
CA LYS A 435 18.13 -16.19 -30.81
C LYS A 435 18.25 -14.77 -31.36
N ASN A 436 17.29 -14.29 -32.17
CA ASN A 436 17.38 -12.96 -32.78
C ASN A 436 16.65 -11.89 -31.94
N TRP A 437 17.42 -11.15 -31.15
CA TRP A 437 16.91 -10.08 -30.26
C TRP A 437 17.17 -8.68 -30.80
N GLN A 438 17.86 -8.54 -31.95
CA GLN A 438 18.17 -7.23 -32.55
C GLN A 438 16.92 -6.37 -32.79
N PRO A 439 15.79 -6.90 -33.29
CA PRO A 439 14.57 -6.10 -33.47
C PRO A 439 14.00 -5.56 -32.15
N VAL A 440 14.26 -6.24 -31.04
CA VAL A 440 13.85 -5.82 -29.70
C VAL A 440 14.74 -4.67 -29.20
N GLU A 441 16.06 -4.82 -29.36
CA GLU A 441 17.04 -3.77 -29.02
C GLU A 441 16.85 -2.50 -29.86
N ASP A 442 16.64 -2.63 -31.17
CA ASP A 442 16.41 -1.50 -32.06
C ASP A 442 15.13 -0.74 -31.69
N TRP A 443 14.05 -1.46 -31.35
CA TRP A 443 12.79 -0.85 -30.95
C TRP A 443 12.92 -0.12 -29.60
N LEU A 444 13.58 -0.71 -28.61
CA LEU A 444 13.81 -0.05 -27.31
C LEU A 444 14.66 1.21 -27.47
N SER A 445 15.75 1.12 -28.22
CA SER A 445 16.65 2.22 -28.50
C SER A 445 15.93 3.39 -29.21
N GLN A 446 15.08 3.10 -30.19
CA GLN A 446 14.32 4.11 -30.93
C GLN A 446 13.22 4.79 -30.10
N ASN A 447 12.51 4.03 -29.25
CA ASN A 447 11.35 4.55 -28.51
C ASN A 447 11.71 5.15 -27.15
N TYR A 448 12.86 4.76 -26.55
CA TYR A 448 13.26 5.15 -25.19
C TYR A 448 14.72 5.63 -25.13
N GLN A 449 15.07 6.65 -25.91
CA GLN A 449 16.34 7.38 -25.83
C GLN A 449 17.61 6.50 -25.77
N GLY A 450 17.70 5.46 -26.58
CA GLY A 450 18.88 4.58 -26.61
C GLY A 450 18.91 3.51 -25.52
N LEU A 451 17.78 3.24 -24.85
CA LEU A 451 17.65 2.17 -23.84
C LEU A 451 18.16 0.83 -24.38
N ALA A 452 19.18 0.28 -23.72
CA ALA A 452 19.67 -1.06 -24.00
C ALA A 452 18.77 -2.11 -23.33
N LEU A 453 18.65 -3.28 -23.94
CA LEU A 453 17.85 -4.38 -23.39
C LEU A 453 18.36 -4.81 -22.01
N SER A 454 19.69 -4.80 -21.77
CA SER A 454 20.31 -5.12 -20.47
C SER A 454 19.78 -4.28 -19.31
N ASP A 455 19.46 -3.01 -19.58
CA ASP A 455 19.13 -2.03 -18.56
C ASP A 455 17.66 -2.13 -18.11
N VAL A 456 16.85 -2.92 -18.83
CA VAL A 456 15.44 -3.14 -18.51
C VAL A 456 15.28 -3.95 -17.22
N SER A 457 16.17 -4.89 -16.94
CA SER A 457 16.13 -5.70 -15.70
C SER A 457 16.35 -4.83 -14.46
N ASP A 458 17.33 -3.93 -14.52
CA ASP A 458 17.62 -3.00 -13.42
C ASP A 458 16.49 -1.99 -13.24
N ALA A 459 15.90 -1.51 -14.33
CA ALA A 459 14.70 -0.67 -14.27
C ALA A 459 13.50 -1.39 -13.62
N VAL A 460 13.31 -2.68 -13.88
CA VAL A 460 12.26 -3.49 -13.23
C VAL A 460 12.50 -3.61 -11.73
N ALA A 461 13.74 -3.92 -11.32
CA ALA A 461 14.09 -4.01 -9.90
C ALA A 461 13.96 -2.65 -9.19
N SER A 462 14.41 -1.57 -9.83
CA SER A 462 14.28 -0.20 -9.33
C SER A 462 12.80 0.16 -9.14
N THR A 463 11.99 0.07 -10.19
CA THR A 463 10.56 0.40 -10.12
C THR A 463 9.81 -0.43 -9.07
N GLN A 464 10.10 -1.72 -8.91
CA GLN A 464 9.52 -2.54 -7.84
C GLN A 464 9.83 -2.02 -6.43
N ALA A 465 11.00 -1.41 -6.23
CA ALA A 465 11.41 -0.89 -4.93
C ALA A 465 10.66 0.39 -4.53
N TRP A 466 10.29 1.26 -5.47
CA TRP A 466 9.75 2.59 -5.13
C TRP A 466 8.40 2.94 -5.77
N LEU A 467 7.93 2.18 -6.76
CA LEU A 467 6.62 2.37 -7.38
C LEU A 467 5.60 1.34 -6.89
N LEU A 468 4.61 1.82 -6.14
CA LEU A 468 3.47 1.00 -5.72
C LEU A 468 2.65 0.49 -6.92
N LEU A 469 2.76 1.15 -8.09
CA LEU A 469 2.18 0.73 -9.38
C LEU A 469 2.52 -0.72 -9.74
N MET A 470 3.73 -1.16 -9.43
CA MET A 470 4.24 -2.51 -9.75
C MET A 470 3.54 -3.62 -8.95
N TRP A 471 2.79 -3.24 -7.91
CA TRP A 471 2.15 -4.13 -6.96
C TRP A 471 0.62 -4.03 -7.00
N ASN A 472 0.07 -3.53 -8.11
CA ASN A 472 -1.37 -3.45 -8.32
C ASN A 472 -2.03 -4.83 -8.32
N GLY A 473 -3.01 -5.03 -7.44
CA GLY A 473 -3.69 -6.30 -7.32
C GLY A 473 -4.50 -6.48 -6.04
N VAL A 474 -5.13 -7.66 -5.94
CA VAL A 474 -5.81 -8.13 -4.73
C VAL A 474 -4.97 -9.24 -4.14
N TYR A 475 -4.46 -9.01 -2.93
CA TYR A 475 -3.72 -10.01 -2.16
C TYR A 475 -4.65 -10.53 -1.06
N ALA A 476 -4.82 -11.84 -0.94
CA ALA A 476 -5.66 -12.43 0.10
C ALA A 476 -4.92 -13.49 0.93
N THR A 477 -5.23 -13.54 2.22
CA THR A 477 -4.75 -14.59 3.14
C THR A 477 -5.57 -15.88 2.97
N SER A 478 -4.98 -17.05 3.15
CA SER A 478 -5.72 -18.31 3.26
C SER A 478 -6.27 -18.51 4.69
N GLY A 479 -7.59 -18.67 4.87
CA GLY A 479 -8.19 -18.97 6.19
C GLY A 479 -9.70 -18.67 6.33
N ASN A 480 -10.29 -19.04 7.48
CA ASN A 480 -11.73 -18.89 7.79
C ASN A 480 -12.21 -17.42 7.98
N GLN A 481 -11.27 -16.48 8.16
CA GLN A 481 -11.50 -15.03 8.26
C GLN A 481 -10.51 -14.34 7.30
N PRO A 482 -10.73 -14.41 5.99
CA PRO A 482 -9.75 -13.93 5.01
C PRO A 482 -9.58 -12.42 5.14
N GLN A 483 -8.33 -11.99 5.33
CA GLN A 483 -7.93 -10.60 5.18
C GLN A 483 -7.46 -10.35 3.75
N ALA A 484 -7.76 -9.18 3.21
CA ALA A 484 -7.37 -8.80 1.86
C ALA A 484 -6.67 -7.44 1.86
N LEU A 485 -5.59 -7.33 1.09
CA LEU A 485 -4.94 -6.07 0.76
C LEU A 485 -5.22 -5.76 -0.70
N PHE A 486 -5.77 -4.59 -0.97
CA PHE A 486 -6.05 -4.12 -2.32
C PHE A 486 -5.19 -2.92 -2.65
N VAL A 487 -4.45 -3.00 -3.75
CA VAL A 487 -3.51 -1.96 -4.18
C VAL A 487 -3.96 -1.44 -5.54
N MET A 488 -4.24 -0.13 -5.63
CA MET A 488 -4.47 0.59 -6.89
C MET A 488 -3.62 1.84 -6.92
N ALA A 489 -2.50 1.82 -7.62
CA ALA A 489 -1.64 2.97 -7.89
C ALA A 489 -1.64 3.33 -9.37
N GLY A 490 -1.67 4.63 -9.66
CA GLY A 490 -1.53 5.18 -11.00
C GLY A 490 -0.06 5.49 -11.36
N ALA A 491 0.18 5.88 -12.61
CA ALA A 491 1.48 6.41 -13.02
C ALA A 491 1.83 7.69 -12.22
N PRO A 492 3.13 7.96 -12.00
CA PRO A 492 3.57 9.30 -11.62
C PRO A 492 3.11 10.30 -12.69
N GLY A 493 2.49 11.41 -12.29
CA GLY A 493 2.11 12.46 -13.24
C GLY A 493 3.33 13.28 -13.67
N ASP A 494 3.34 13.76 -14.92
CA ASP A 494 4.34 14.71 -15.40
C ASP A 494 4.32 15.96 -14.49
N GLY A 495 5.39 16.17 -13.71
CA GLY A 495 5.52 17.28 -12.77
C GLY A 495 4.96 17.06 -11.36
N VAL A 496 4.57 15.85 -10.98
CA VAL A 496 4.17 15.52 -9.59
C VAL A 496 5.39 15.06 -8.78
N ASP A 497 5.47 15.56 -7.54
CA ASP A 497 6.52 15.33 -6.56
C ASP A 497 6.86 13.81 -6.41
N THR A 498 8.00 13.37 -6.96
CA THR A 498 8.39 11.94 -7.06
C THR A 498 8.69 11.25 -5.72
N SER A 499 8.66 11.98 -4.60
CA SER A 499 8.72 11.40 -3.24
C SER A 499 7.42 10.78 -2.76
N THR A 500 6.32 11.02 -3.46
CA THR A 500 5.00 10.58 -3.07
C THR A 500 4.30 10.02 -4.30
N VAL A 501 4.79 8.91 -4.84
CA VAL A 501 3.92 8.04 -5.64
C VAL A 501 2.97 7.30 -4.68
N THR A 502 2.16 8.11 -4.00
CA THR A 502 0.98 7.78 -3.20
C THR A 502 -0.29 8.18 -3.96
N SER A 503 -0.22 8.40 -5.29
CA SER A 503 -1.42 8.60 -6.12
C SER A 503 -2.27 7.32 -6.24
N GLY A 504 -1.99 6.31 -5.42
CA GLY A 504 -2.74 5.09 -5.31
C GLY A 504 -3.57 4.99 -4.05
N THR A 505 -4.74 4.36 -4.17
CA THR A 505 -5.56 4.00 -3.02
C THR A 505 -5.23 2.56 -2.63
N VAL A 506 -4.77 2.38 -1.38
CA VAL A 506 -4.60 1.07 -0.78
C VAL A 506 -5.74 0.82 0.19
N TYR A 507 -6.30 -0.37 0.18
CA TYR A 507 -7.30 -0.80 1.15
C TYR A 507 -6.79 -2.02 1.89
N LEU A 508 -6.97 -2.01 3.21
CA LEU A 508 -6.88 -3.21 4.04
C LEU A 508 -8.29 -3.62 4.41
N ASN A 509 -8.73 -4.77 3.90
CA ASN A 509 -10.12 -5.18 3.88
C ASN A 509 -10.97 -4.05 3.30
N ALA A 510 -12.01 -3.59 4.03
CA ALA A 510 -12.90 -2.52 3.58
C ALA A 510 -12.40 -1.10 3.87
N SER A 511 -11.27 -0.97 4.55
CA SER A 511 -10.80 0.31 5.05
C SER A 511 -9.74 0.89 4.11
N PRO A 512 -9.95 2.09 3.53
CA PRO A 512 -8.89 2.79 2.84
C PRO A 512 -7.77 3.11 3.84
N LEU A 513 -6.53 3.02 3.36
CA LEU A 513 -5.36 3.41 4.11
C LEU A 513 -4.94 4.83 3.72
N PHE A 514 -4.70 5.65 4.73
CA PHE A 514 -4.32 7.06 4.62
C PHE A 514 -2.84 7.26 4.96
N LYS A 515 -2.22 8.22 4.27
CA LYS A 515 -0.80 8.58 4.43
C LYS A 515 0.12 7.36 4.43
N VAL A 516 -0.15 6.43 3.51
CA VAL A 516 0.72 5.30 3.26
C VAL A 516 2.07 5.78 2.73
N SER A 517 3.13 5.09 3.09
CA SER A 517 4.47 5.30 2.54
C SER A 517 4.94 4.00 1.89
N PHE A 518 5.48 4.09 0.68
CA PHE A 518 6.04 2.94 -0.04
C PHE A 518 7.50 3.22 -0.39
N SER A 519 8.41 2.37 0.08
CA SER A 519 9.85 2.50 -0.15
C SER A 519 10.54 1.17 0.06
N GLY A 520 11.51 0.84 -0.80
CA GLY A 520 12.26 -0.42 -0.72
C GLY A 520 11.38 -1.68 -0.80
N GLY A 521 10.28 -1.63 -1.56
CA GLY A 521 9.30 -2.72 -1.63
C GLY A 521 8.40 -2.84 -0.39
N GLN A 522 8.53 -1.92 0.58
CA GLN A 522 7.80 -1.95 1.84
C GLN A 522 6.72 -0.85 1.91
N LEU A 523 5.49 -1.27 2.17
CA LEU A 523 4.34 -0.44 2.49
C LEU A 523 4.22 -0.26 4.01
N THR A 524 4.17 0.99 4.45
CA THR A 524 4.02 1.35 5.86
C THR A 524 2.88 2.34 6.07
N PHE A 525 2.17 2.20 7.18
CA PHE A 525 1.07 3.08 7.58
C PHE A 525 0.85 3.02 9.11
N SER A 526 0.29 4.08 9.69
CA SER A 526 0.08 4.17 11.14
C SER A 526 -1.38 4.40 11.52
N GLN A 527 -1.81 3.77 12.61
CA GLN A 527 -3.14 3.97 13.21
C GLN A 527 -3.38 5.43 13.61
N LYS A 528 -2.33 6.17 13.98
CA LYS A 528 -2.38 7.60 14.32
C LYS A 528 -2.86 8.49 13.16
N ASP A 529 -2.74 8.01 11.94
CA ASP A 529 -3.18 8.70 10.72
C ASP A 529 -4.63 8.35 10.31
N GLY A 530 -5.39 7.67 11.19
CA GLY A 530 -6.78 7.28 10.95
C GLY A 530 -6.95 5.91 10.28
N ASN A 531 -5.88 5.13 10.19
CA ASN A 531 -5.89 3.77 9.67
C ASN A 531 -6.47 2.76 10.67
N PRO A 532 -7.03 1.62 10.23
CA PRO A 532 -7.61 0.61 11.13
C PRO A 532 -6.60 -0.06 12.07
N CYS A 533 -5.32 -0.03 11.70
CA CYS A 533 -4.19 -0.53 12.47
C CYS A 533 -2.88 0.13 11.98
N ASN A 534 -1.76 -0.16 12.65
CA ASN A 534 -0.44 0.06 12.10
C ASN A 534 -0.04 -1.10 11.19
N GLY A 535 0.76 -0.83 10.17
CA GLY A 535 1.23 -1.84 9.24
C GLY A 535 2.64 -1.59 8.71
N SER A 536 3.36 -2.69 8.53
CA SER A 536 4.67 -2.76 7.87
C SER A 536 4.69 -4.03 7.02
N LEU A 537 4.40 -3.89 5.74
CA LEU A 537 4.16 -4.98 4.79
C LEU A 537 5.19 -4.92 3.66
N THR A 538 5.87 -6.02 3.38
CA THR A 538 6.87 -6.13 2.32
C THR A 538 6.29 -6.95 1.16
N PHE A 539 6.40 -6.40 -0.05
CA PHE A 539 6.03 -7.10 -1.28
C PHE A 539 7.20 -7.91 -1.81
N ALA A 540 6.88 -9.06 -2.39
CA ALA A 540 7.85 -9.96 -3.01
C ALA A 540 7.30 -10.51 -4.33
N ASN A 541 8.18 -10.58 -5.33
CA ASN A 541 7.91 -11.24 -6.60
C ASN A 541 8.88 -12.43 -6.77
N PRO A 542 8.51 -13.63 -6.28
CA PRO A 542 9.38 -14.80 -6.25
C PRO A 542 9.62 -15.50 -7.60
N GLY A 543 9.14 -14.95 -8.72
CA GLY A 543 9.36 -15.49 -10.08
C GLY A 543 8.16 -16.25 -10.67
N ALA A 544 8.32 -16.75 -11.89
CA ALA A 544 7.22 -17.19 -12.76
C ALA A 544 6.32 -18.34 -12.25
N SER A 545 6.81 -19.17 -11.33
CA SER A 545 6.07 -20.32 -10.78
C SER A 545 5.30 -20.00 -9.49
N THR A 546 5.58 -18.85 -8.87
CA THR A 546 5.04 -18.49 -7.56
C THR A 546 4.32 -17.15 -7.62
N PRO A 547 3.05 -17.04 -7.18
CA PRO A 547 2.33 -15.77 -7.18
C PRO A 547 3.08 -14.70 -6.38
N GLN A 548 3.02 -13.45 -6.84
CA GLN A 548 3.44 -12.32 -6.02
C GLN A 548 2.80 -12.40 -4.64
N SER A 549 3.54 -11.99 -3.61
CA SER A 549 3.07 -12.06 -2.24
C SER A 549 3.37 -10.78 -1.50
N VAL A 550 2.63 -10.58 -0.42
CA VAL A 550 2.86 -9.52 0.55
C VAL A 550 2.86 -10.17 1.93
N SER A 551 3.87 -9.86 2.73
CA SER A 551 3.96 -10.37 4.10
C SER A 551 4.52 -9.33 5.04
N GLY A 552 4.15 -9.41 6.31
CA GLY A 552 4.61 -8.45 7.29
C GLY A 552 3.81 -8.45 8.57
N MET A 553 3.81 -7.28 9.22
CA MET A 553 3.23 -7.09 10.55
C MET A 553 2.07 -6.09 10.49
N LEU A 554 0.95 -6.45 11.11
CA LEU A 554 -0.21 -5.61 11.39
C LEU A 554 -0.48 -5.57 12.89
N TRP A 555 -0.69 -4.40 13.50
CA TRP A 555 -0.92 -4.31 14.94
C TRP A 555 -1.70 -3.08 15.40
N GLN A 556 -2.36 -3.21 16.56
CA GLN A 556 -3.05 -2.10 17.23
C GLN A 556 -2.08 -1.38 18.19
N ASP A 557 -2.25 -0.06 18.37
CA ASP A 557 -1.46 0.72 19.34
C ASP A 557 -1.53 0.12 20.76
N SER A 558 -2.67 -0.48 21.13
CA SER A 558 -2.88 -1.13 22.43
C SER A 558 -2.16 -2.46 22.61
N GLN A 559 -1.73 -3.11 21.52
CA GLN A 559 -1.15 -4.47 21.56
C GLN A 559 0.37 -4.51 21.34
N GLY A 560 0.98 -3.38 20.94
CA GLY A 560 2.40 -3.32 20.62
C GLY A 560 2.76 -4.03 19.30
N LYS A 561 3.98 -3.81 18.80
CA LYS A 561 4.45 -4.38 17.53
C LYS A 561 4.78 -5.88 17.70
N PRO A 562 4.29 -6.78 16.82
CA PRO A 562 4.60 -8.21 16.85
C PRO A 562 6.09 -8.51 16.63
N ALA A 563 6.56 -9.64 17.16
CA ALA A 563 7.94 -10.11 16.99
C ALA A 563 8.22 -10.78 15.63
N SER A 564 7.16 -11.22 14.93
CA SER A 564 7.24 -11.90 13.64
C SER A 564 6.05 -11.53 12.75
N ASN A 565 6.11 -11.91 11.46
CA ASN A 565 5.04 -11.66 10.51
C ASN A 565 3.73 -12.34 10.95
N ASN A 566 2.65 -11.58 10.99
CA ASN A 566 1.30 -12.06 11.31
C ASN A 566 0.30 -11.82 10.16
N PHE A 567 0.79 -11.33 9.03
CA PHE A 567 0.03 -11.16 7.80
C PHE A 567 0.85 -11.71 6.64
N THR A 568 0.26 -12.63 5.87
CA THR A 568 0.83 -13.16 4.62
C THR A 568 -0.30 -13.39 3.64
N ALA A 569 -0.24 -12.73 2.50
CA ALA A 569 -1.25 -12.80 1.47
C ALA A 569 -0.61 -12.96 0.08
N THR A 570 -1.26 -13.70 -0.79
CA THR A 570 -0.80 -13.93 -2.17
C THR A 570 -1.74 -13.26 -3.17
N LEU A 571 -1.16 -12.81 -4.28
CA LEU A 571 -1.89 -12.22 -5.38
C LEU A 571 -2.91 -13.23 -5.92
N GLN A 572 -4.18 -12.84 -5.95
CA GLN A 572 -5.26 -13.71 -6.40
C GLN A 572 -5.35 -13.72 -7.94
N PRO A 573 -5.42 -14.90 -8.57
CA PRO A 573 -5.65 -14.99 -10.02
C PRO A 573 -7.08 -14.52 -10.36
N LEU A 574 -7.27 -13.82 -11.48
CA LEU A 574 -8.62 -13.52 -11.97
C LEU A 574 -9.30 -14.82 -12.45
N PRO A 575 -10.65 -14.88 -12.40
CA PRO A 575 -11.41 -15.99 -12.94
C PRO A 575 -11.13 -16.19 -14.43
N SER A 576 -11.22 -17.45 -14.88
CA SER A 576 -10.89 -17.89 -16.24
C SER A 576 -11.80 -17.29 -17.32
N ASN A 577 -13.04 -16.87 -17.00
CA ASN A 577 -14.03 -16.40 -17.97
C ASN A 577 -14.74 -15.09 -17.53
N PRO A 578 -14.35 -13.90 -18.05
CA PRO A 578 -14.97 -12.62 -17.70
C PRO A 578 -16.21 -12.27 -18.54
N LEU A 579 -16.93 -13.24 -19.14
CA LEU A 579 -18.15 -12.94 -19.91
C LEU A 579 -19.17 -12.09 -19.12
N SER A 580 -19.19 -12.18 -17.80
CA SER A 580 -20.06 -11.41 -16.90
C SER A 580 -19.89 -9.91 -17.06
N VAL A 581 -18.69 -9.43 -17.41
CA VAL A 581 -18.45 -8.01 -17.65
C VAL A 581 -19.17 -7.52 -18.91
N TRP A 582 -19.50 -8.44 -19.82
CA TRP A 582 -20.23 -8.21 -21.07
C TRP A 582 -21.73 -8.52 -20.96
N THR A 583 -22.27 -8.70 -19.74
CA THR A 583 -23.71 -8.96 -19.52
C THR A 583 -24.63 -7.90 -20.13
N GLY A 584 -25.60 -8.34 -20.91
CA GLY A 584 -26.56 -7.47 -21.59
C GLY A 584 -27.08 -8.10 -22.87
N GLU A 585 -28.12 -7.48 -23.43
CA GLU A 585 -28.66 -7.80 -24.75
C GLU A 585 -28.06 -6.87 -25.81
N TYR A 586 -27.84 -7.40 -27.01
CA TYR A 586 -27.22 -6.70 -28.12
C TYR A 586 -28.10 -6.83 -29.36
N THR A 587 -28.37 -5.71 -30.00
CA THR A 587 -28.95 -5.68 -31.35
C THR A 587 -27.82 -5.74 -32.36
N THR A 588 -27.87 -6.70 -33.27
CA THR A 588 -26.84 -6.88 -34.30
C THR A 588 -27.42 -6.64 -35.69
N VAL A 589 -26.53 -6.32 -36.63
CA VAL A 589 -26.79 -6.23 -38.07
C VAL A 589 -25.72 -7.01 -38.82
N TYR A 590 -26.08 -7.59 -39.96
CA TYR A 590 -25.09 -8.17 -40.86
C TYR A 590 -24.30 -7.07 -41.57
N THR A 591 -22.97 -7.18 -41.55
CA THR A 591 -22.10 -6.16 -42.14
C THR A 591 -22.11 -6.16 -43.67
N ASP A 592 -22.55 -7.25 -44.29
CA ASP A 592 -22.61 -7.44 -45.75
C ASP A 592 -23.78 -6.67 -46.39
N ASN A 593 -24.94 -6.57 -45.71
CA ASN A 593 -26.17 -6.05 -46.28
C ASN A 593 -26.98 -5.13 -45.35
N GLN A 594 -26.51 -4.86 -44.13
CA GLN A 594 -27.15 -4.02 -43.12
C GLN A 594 -28.55 -4.48 -42.68
N GLN A 595 -28.96 -5.72 -43.02
CA GLN A 595 -30.19 -6.30 -42.48
C GLN A 595 -30.03 -6.68 -41.01
N ALA A 596 -31.15 -6.79 -40.31
CA ALA A 596 -31.19 -7.25 -38.92
C ALA A 596 -30.45 -8.60 -38.77
N GLY A 597 -29.47 -8.61 -37.87
CA GLY A 597 -28.70 -9.79 -37.50
C GLY A 597 -29.36 -10.55 -36.34
N PRO A 598 -28.78 -11.69 -35.94
CA PRO A 598 -29.29 -12.48 -34.82
C PRO A 598 -29.19 -11.71 -33.50
N GLY A 599 -30.16 -11.94 -32.60
CA GLY A 599 -30.12 -11.40 -31.25
C GLY A 599 -28.98 -12.03 -30.46
N VAL A 600 -28.11 -11.22 -29.86
CA VAL A 600 -27.02 -11.70 -29.01
C VAL A 600 -27.29 -11.28 -27.58
N ALA A 601 -27.17 -12.20 -26.61
CA ALA A 601 -27.29 -11.85 -25.20
C ALA A 601 -26.24 -12.60 -24.36
N VAL A 602 -25.77 -11.93 -23.31
CA VAL A 602 -24.90 -12.54 -22.30
C VAL A 602 -25.60 -12.45 -20.96
N PHE A 603 -25.93 -13.59 -20.37
CA PHE A 603 -26.62 -13.66 -19.08
C PHE A 603 -25.71 -14.19 -17.96
N LEU A 604 -26.00 -13.75 -16.74
CA LEU A 604 -25.30 -14.17 -15.52
C LEU A 604 -25.50 -15.68 -15.27
N PRO A 605 -24.52 -16.36 -14.65
CA PRO A 605 -24.53 -17.81 -14.49
C PRO A 605 -25.77 -18.32 -13.79
N SER A 606 -26.11 -19.56 -14.09
CA SER A 606 -27.01 -20.40 -13.30
C SER A 606 -26.16 -21.37 -12.49
N THR A 607 -26.65 -21.94 -11.40
CA THR A 607 -25.82 -22.82 -10.54
C THR A 607 -25.55 -24.21 -11.13
N ALA A 608 -26.17 -24.55 -12.25
CA ALA A 608 -25.79 -25.70 -13.06
C ALA A 608 -24.52 -25.43 -13.88
N ASN A 609 -24.14 -24.16 -14.08
CA ASN A 609 -22.95 -23.76 -14.83
C ASN A 609 -22.36 -22.44 -14.26
N PRO A 610 -21.22 -22.48 -13.54
CA PRO A 610 -20.67 -21.32 -12.82
C PRO A 610 -20.17 -20.18 -13.75
N SER A 611 -20.28 -20.36 -15.07
CA SER A 611 -19.86 -19.40 -16.09
C SER A 611 -21.06 -18.66 -16.71
N PRO A 612 -20.97 -17.34 -16.92
CA PRO A 612 -21.94 -16.59 -17.72
C PRO A 612 -22.12 -17.22 -19.11
N ALA A 613 -23.36 -17.29 -19.59
CA ALA A 613 -23.71 -18.00 -20.82
C ALA A 613 -24.01 -17.03 -21.98
N LEU A 614 -23.55 -17.41 -23.18
CA LEU A 614 -23.82 -16.73 -24.44
C LEU A 614 -25.09 -17.29 -25.07
N TYR A 615 -26.02 -16.41 -25.46
CA TYR A 615 -27.24 -16.76 -26.18
C TYR A 615 -27.25 -16.11 -27.57
N ILE A 616 -27.63 -16.88 -28.59
CA ILE A 616 -27.83 -16.43 -29.97
C ILE A 616 -29.25 -16.80 -30.38
N ASP A 617 -30.07 -15.81 -30.76
CA ASP A 617 -31.51 -15.98 -31.07
C ASP A 617 -32.29 -16.75 -29.99
N GLY A 618 -31.90 -16.58 -28.72
CA GLY A 618 -32.52 -17.24 -27.57
C GLY A 618 -32.04 -18.68 -27.32
N GLN A 619 -31.09 -19.21 -28.09
CA GLN A 619 -30.45 -20.50 -27.80
C GLN A 619 -29.11 -20.33 -27.09
N GLU A 620 -28.90 -21.10 -26.02
CA GLU A 620 -27.64 -21.12 -25.28
C GLU A 620 -26.54 -21.81 -26.10
N ILE A 621 -25.38 -21.17 -26.21
CA ILE A 621 -24.22 -21.69 -26.93
C ILE A 621 -23.30 -22.44 -25.96
N SER A 622 -23.09 -23.73 -26.22
CA SER A 622 -22.19 -24.60 -25.46
C SER A 622 -20.80 -24.72 -26.13
N GLY A 623 -19.81 -25.22 -25.38
CA GLY A 623 -18.46 -25.49 -25.93
C GLY A 623 -17.65 -24.24 -26.28
N THR A 624 -17.92 -23.11 -25.61
CA THR A 624 -17.25 -21.83 -25.88
C THR A 624 -15.84 -21.78 -25.29
N THR A 625 -14.89 -21.22 -26.04
CA THR A 625 -13.56 -20.85 -25.54
C THR A 625 -13.42 -19.33 -25.55
N PHE A 626 -13.08 -18.74 -24.40
CA PHE A 626 -12.91 -17.28 -24.28
C PHE A 626 -11.42 -16.90 -24.21
N VAL A 627 -10.93 -16.22 -25.25
CA VAL A 627 -9.61 -15.61 -25.32
C VAL A 627 -9.79 -14.11 -25.50
N ASN A 628 -9.75 -13.40 -24.37
CA ASN A 628 -10.12 -12.00 -24.20
C ASN A 628 -9.70 -11.05 -25.36
N PRO A 629 -10.63 -10.26 -25.95
CA PRO A 629 -12.06 -10.15 -25.65
C PRO A 629 -12.96 -11.05 -26.52
N THR A 630 -12.41 -12.13 -27.06
CA THR A 630 -13.03 -12.92 -28.11
C THR A 630 -13.52 -14.27 -27.59
N ILE A 631 -14.81 -14.55 -27.78
CA ILE A 631 -15.41 -15.87 -27.54
C ILE A 631 -15.51 -16.63 -28.87
N THR A 632 -15.12 -17.89 -28.89
CA THR A 632 -15.17 -18.78 -30.06
C THR A 632 -15.92 -20.06 -29.73
N TRP A 633 -16.74 -20.55 -30.66
CA TRP A 633 -17.42 -21.86 -30.60
C TRP A 633 -17.49 -22.48 -32.00
N SER A 634 -17.99 -23.71 -32.12
CA SER A 634 -18.05 -24.44 -33.40
C SER A 634 -18.86 -23.73 -34.50
N GLY A 635 -19.76 -22.83 -34.13
CA GLY A 635 -20.64 -22.09 -35.04
C GLY A 635 -20.32 -20.62 -35.22
N GLY A 636 -19.23 -20.10 -34.64
CA GLY A 636 -18.91 -18.67 -34.76
C GLY A 636 -17.86 -18.14 -33.78
N GLN A 637 -17.62 -16.83 -33.88
CA GLN A 637 -16.71 -16.08 -33.03
C GLN A 637 -17.24 -14.67 -32.81
N LEU A 638 -17.25 -14.18 -31.57
CA LEU A 638 -17.62 -12.79 -31.24
C LEU A 638 -16.55 -12.13 -30.39
N SER A 639 -16.23 -10.88 -30.70
CA SER A 639 -15.35 -10.02 -29.93
C SER A 639 -16.15 -8.89 -29.33
N PHE A 640 -15.96 -8.65 -28.04
CA PHE A 640 -16.64 -7.60 -27.29
C PHE A 640 -15.71 -6.38 -27.09
N ALA A 641 -16.26 -5.18 -27.13
CA ALA A 641 -15.52 -3.95 -26.87
C ALA A 641 -16.38 -2.88 -26.19
N LEU A 642 -15.72 -1.87 -25.64
CA LEU A 642 -16.35 -0.63 -25.19
C LEU A 642 -16.44 0.33 -26.37
N ASN A 643 -17.59 0.99 -26.55
CA ASN A 643 -17.67 2.10 -27.48
C ASN A 643 -17.00 3.33 -26.88
N ALA A 644 -15.82 3.70 -27.40
CA ALA A 644 -14.99 4.82 -26.91
C ALA A 644 -15.67 6.20 -26.98
N SER A 645 -16.76 6.34 -27.74
CA SER A 645 -17.50 7.61 -27.91
C SER A 645 -18.66 7.81 -26.94
N THR A 646 -19.01 6.80 -26.13
CA THR A 646 -20.19 6.83 -25.26
C THR A 646 -19.85 6.38 -23.85
N THR A 647 -20.50 6.97 -22.84
CA THR A 647 -20.36 6.55 -21.44
C THR A 647 -21.12 5.25 -21.17
N GLY A 648 -20.59 4.10 -21.60
CA GLY A 648 -21.00 2.78 -21.11
C GLY A 648 -21.67 1.81 -22.10
N ALA A 649 -21.83 2.16 -23.38
CA ALA A 649 -22.35 1.21 -24.37
C ALA A 649 -21.28 0.17 -24.74
N LEU A 650 -21.68 -1.11 -24.84
CA LEU A 650 -20.81 -2.18 -25.31
C LEU A 650 -21.13 -2.50 -26.76
N THR A 651 -20.10 -2.92 -27.48
CA THR A 651 -20.21 -3.35 -28.88
C THR A 651 -19.83 -4.81 -29.00
N VAL A 652 -20.48 -5.50 -29.92
CA VAL A 652 -20.13 -6.87 -30.30
C VAL A 652 -19.84 -6.90 -31.81
N SER A 653 -18.79 -7.60 -32.20
CA SER A 653 -18.44 -7.78 -33.61
C SER A 653 -17.88 -9.18 -33.84
N GLY A 654 -18.12 -9.77 -35.00
CA GLY A 654 -17.58 -11.09 -35.30
C GLY A 654 -18.35 -11.80 -36.41
N ASN A 655 -18.51 -13.10 -36.27
CA ASN A 655 -19.16 -13.96 -37.26
C ASN A 655 -20.04 -15.00 -36.55
N ILE A 656 -21.26 -15.17 -37.04
CA ILE A 656 -22.18 -16.22 -36.63
C ILE A 656 -22.58 -17.01 -37.89
N ALA A 657 -22.40 -18.34 -37.86
CA ALA A 657 -22.72 -19.26 -38.96
C ALA A 657 -22.10 -18.86 -40.33
N GLY A 658 -20.89 -18.31 -40.32
CA GLY A 658 -20.17 -17.91 -41.53
C GLY A 658 -20.49 -16.49 -42.02
N ARG A 659 -21.44 -15.77 -41.41
CA ARG A 659 -21.80 -14.39 -41.78
C ARG A 659 -21.29 -13.35 -40.79
N PRO A 660 -20.63 -12.27 -41.25
CA PRO A 660 -20.06 -11.25 -40.38
C PRO A 660 -21.11 -10.28 -39.82
N ILE A 661 -21.07 -10.03 -38.51
CA ILE A 661 -22.01 -9.18 -37.78
C ILE A 661 -21.31 -8.07 -36.97
N THR A 662 -22.04 -6.99 -36.73
CA THR A 662 -21.70 -5.95 -35.75
C THR A 662 -22.95 -5.54 -34.98
N GLY A 663 -22.81 -5.09 -33.73
CA GLY A 663 -23.95 -4.74 -32.91
C GLY A 663 -23.59 -3.92 -31.68
N ASN A 664 -24.62 -3.29 -31.11
CA ASN A 664 -24.54 -2.46 -29.91
C ASN A 664 -25.45 -3.02 -28.82
N THR A 665 -25.11 -2.77 -27.56
CA THR A 665 -26.00 -3.06 -26.43
C THR A 665 -27.34 -2.34 -26.58
N VAL A 666 -28.43 -3.05 -26.29
CA VAL A 666 -29.78 -2.49 -26.18
C VAL A 666 -29.80 -1.56 -24.97
N ALA A 667 -29.97 -0.26 -25.23
CA ALA A 667 -29.83 0.76 -24.19
C ALA A 667 -30.78 0.56 -22.98
N SER A 668 -32.00 0.06 -23.22
CA SER A 668 -33.00 -0.22 -22.18
C SER A 668 -32.86 -1.59 -21.51
N SER A 669 -31.90 -2.43 -21.92
CA SER A 669 -31.74 -3.77 -21.35
C SER A 669 -31.15 -3.69 -19.95
N ALA A 670 -32.03 -3.72 -18.95
CA ALA A 670 -31.68 -3.85 -17.54
C ALA A 670 -31.51 -5.31 -17.11
N THR A 671 -31.49 -6.25 -18.07
CA THR A 671 -31.40 -7.68 -17.79
C THR A 671 -30.07 -8.00 -17.10
N GLY A 672 -30.14 -8.60 -15.92
CA GLY A 672 -28.99 -8.84 -15.04
C GLY A 672 -28.66 -7.68 -14.08
N PHE A 673 -29.29 -6.51 -14.23
CA PHE A 673 -29.07 -5.33 -13.37
C PHE A 673 -30.32 -4.90 -12.59
N ALA A 674 -31.53 -5.10 -13.12
CA ALA A 674 -32.76 -4.82 -12.39
C ALA A 674 -32.90 -5.74 -11.16
N GLY A 675 -33.29 -5.17 -10.02
CA GLY A 675 -33.36 -5.87 -8.75
C GLY A 675 -33.03 -4.98 -7.57
N GLN A 676 -32.78 -5.61 -6.43
CA GLN A 676 -32.52 -4.93 -5.16
C GLN A 676 -31.04 -4.98 -4.80
N TYR A 677 -30.56 -3.90 -4.19
CA TYR A 677 -29.17 -3.68 -3.83
C TYR A 677 -29.06 -3.33 -2.35
N ALA A 678 -28.14 -3.99 -1.66
CA ALA A 678 -27.64 -3.52 -0.37
C ALA A 678 -26.70 -2.33 -0.65
N THR A 679 -26.98 -1.18 -0.06
CA THR A 679 -26.28 0.06 -0.38
C THR A 679 -25.48 0.60 0.78
N GLN A 680 -24.52 1.46 0.44
CA GLN A 680 -23.75 2.26 1.39
C GLN A 680 -23.65 3.69 0.88
N LEU A 681 -23.67 4.65 1.81
CA LEU A 681 -23.49 6.08 1.55
C LEU A 681 -22.28 6.58 2.35
N VAL A 682 -21.51 7.50 1.77
CA VAL A 682 -20.42 8.17 2.48
C VAL A 682 -20.98 9.19 3.48
N VAL A 683 -20.55 9.09 4.73
CA VAL A 683 -20.86 10.04 5.80
C VAL A 683 -19.55 10.63 6.36
N SER A 684 -19.51 11.94 6.61
CA SER A 684 -18.36 12.57 7.27
C SER A 684 -18.43 12.35 8.78
N VAL A 685 -17.48 11.60 9.33
CA VAL A 685 -17.33 11.33 10.76
C VAL A 685 -16.00 11.93 11.22
N LYS A 686 -16.04 12.96 12.07
CA LYS A 686 -14.86 13.68 12.58
C LYS A 686 -13.91 14.19 11.49
N GLY A 687 -14.47 14.66 10.37
CA GLY A 687 -13.69 15.18 9.24
C GLY A 687 -13.18 14.11 8.26
N ALA A 688 -13.51 12.83 8.47
CA ALA A 688 -13.18 11.73 7.57
C ALA A 688 -14.44 11.15 6.90
N ASN A 689 -14.35 10.85 5.60
CA ASN A 689 -15.43 10.23 4.83
C ASN A 689 -15.44 8.72 5.06
N VAL A 690 -16.53 8.18 5.60
CA VAL A 690 -16.68 6.75 5.93
C VAL A 690 -17.91 6.19 5.22
N TRP A 691 -17.76 5.05 4.55
CA TRP A 691 -18.89 4.30 3.98
C TRP A 691 -19.69 3.66 5.10
N GLN A 692 -20.98 3.97 5.16
CA GLN A 692 -21.91 3.41 6.14
C GLN A 692 -23.04 2.67 5.41
N PRO A 693 -23.54 1.53 5.93
CA PRO A 693 -24.77 0.92 5.45
C PRO A 693 -25.89 1.95 5.32
N PHE A 694 -26.65 1.87 4.23
CA PHE A 694 -27.70 2.82 3.90
C PHE A 694 -28.99 2.10 3.48
N TYR A 695 -30.03 2.85 3.13
CA TYR A 695 -31.30 2.29 2.68
C TYR A 695 -31.12 1.44 1.41
N GLN A 696 -31.76 0.26 1.36
CA GLN A 696 -31.76 -0.57 0.16
C GLN A 696 -32.33 0.20 -1.02
N LEU A 697 -31.62 0.14 -2.15
CA LEU A 697 -32.06 0.71 -3.41
C LEU A 697 -32.48 -0.45 -4.32
N GLY A 698 -33.60 -0.34 -5.01
CA GLY A 698 -33.91 -1.25 -6.11
C GLY A 698 -34.55 -0.53 -7.27
N PHE A 699 -34.61 -1.20 -8.43
CA PHE A 699 -35.32 -0.71 -9.60
C PHE A 699 -35.85 -1.84 -10.48
N THR A 700 -36.96 -1.59 -11.17
CA THR A 700 -37.56 -2.51 -12.14
C THR A 700 -36.84 -2.42 -13.48
N ALA A 701 -36.93 -3.47 -14.30
CA ALA A 701 -36.57 -3.34 -15.70
C ALA A 701 -37.50 -2.30 -16.38
N PRO A 702 -36.98 -1.46 -17.29
CA PRO A 702 -37.82 -0.62 -18.14
C PRO A 702 -38.78 -1.45 -18.99
N ALA A 703 -39.96 -0.90 -19.30
CA ALA A 703 -40.85 -1.53 -20.28
C ALA A 703 -40.19 -1.56 -21.67
N SER A 704 -40.53 -2.56 -22.49
CA SER A 704 -40.00 -2.68 -23.86
C SER A 704 -40.20 -1.38 -24.65
N GLY A 705 -39.11 -0.85 -25.23
CA GLY A 705 -39.11 0.42 -25.95
C GLY A 705 -39.02 1.70 -25.11
N SER A 706 -38.86 1.58 -23.78
CA SER A 706 -38.70 2.72 -22.86
C SER A 706 -37.40 2.61 -22.07
N THR A 707 -36.84 3.76 -21.66
CA THR A 707 -35.75 3.83 -20.65
C THR A 707 -36.28 4.15 -19.25
N THR A 708 -37.58 4.44 -19.12
CA THR A 708 -38.18 4.80 -17.83
C THR A 708 -38.45 3.54 -17.00
N CYS A 709 -38.02 3.56 -15.74
CA CYS A 709 -38.27 2.50 -14.78
C CYS A 709 -38.73 3.07 -13.44
N THR A 710 -39.28 2.19 -12.59
CA THR A 710 -39.61 2.52 -11.20
C THR A 710 -38.45 2.08 -10.32
N ALA A 711 -37.87 3.03 -9.60
CA ALA A 711 -36.88 2.78 -8.56
C ALA A 711 -37.50 2.94 -7.17
N TRP A 712 -36.87 2.40 -6.14
CA TRP A 712 -37.29 2.55 -4.76
C TRP A 712 -36.09 2.64 -3.82
N LEU A 713 -36.23 3.43 -2.76
CA LEU A 713 -35.31 3.50 -1.64
C LEU A 713 -36.06 3.13 -0.36
N GLY A 714 -35.73 1.97 0.23
CA GLY A 714 -36.55 1.39 1.30
C GLY A 714 -38.00 1.17 0.83
N ALA A 715 -38.96 1.86 1.45
CA ALA A 715 -40.39 1.77 1.12
C ALA A 715 -40.88 2.85 0.14
N GLN A 716 -40.04 3.82 -0.24
CA GLN A 716 -40.43 4.95 -1.10
C GLN A 716 -40.09 4.67 -2.55
N SER A 717 -41.08 4.69 -3.44
CA SER A 717 -40.89 4.55 -4.89
C SER A 717 -40.74 5.91 -5.58
N PHE A 718 -40.00 5.94 -6.69
CA PHE A 718 -39.77 7.12 -7.52
C PHE A 718 -39.46 6.72 -8.96
N THR A 719 -39.61 7.67 -9.88
CA THR A 719 -39.29 7.46 -11.30
C THR A 719 -37.80 7.62 -11.55
N ALA A 720 -37.20 6.67 -12.27
CA ALA A 720 -35.81 6.72 -12.70
C ALA A 720 -35.70 6.41 -14.20
N GLN A 721 -34.53 6.68 -14.77
CA GLN A 721 -34.18 6.32 -16.14
C GLN A 721 -33.00 5.35 -16.11
N PHE A 722 -33.15 4.22 -16.79
CA PHE A 722 -32.08 3.27 -17.03
C PHE A 722 -31.71 3.28 -18.52
N SER A 723 -30.46 3.60 -18.81
CA SER A 723 -29.91 3.57 -20.16
C SER A 723 -28.42 3.26 -20.15
N ASN A 724 -27.95 2.33 -20.98
CA ASN A 724 -26.52 2.00 -21.15
C ASN A 724 -25.80 1.75 -19.82
N ARG A 725 -26.40 0.91 -18.95
CA ARG A 725 -25.90 0.60 -17.61
C ARG A 725 -25.77 1.82 -16.69
N GLN A 726 -26.48 2.91 -16.96
CA GLN A 726 -26.62 4.02 -16.03
C GLN A 726 -28.03 4.10 -15.50
N LEU A 727 -28.18 4.24 -14.18
CA LEU A 727 -29.42 4.57 -13.52
C LEU A 727 -29.36 6.03 -13.06
N THR A 728 -30.24 6.88 -13.59
CA THR A 728 -30.32 8.30 -13.28
C THR A 728 -31.70 8.67 -12.78
N TRP A 729 -31.77 9.63 -11.86
CA TRP A 729 -33.03 10.21 -11.43
C TRP A 729 -32.85 11.65 -10.95
N SER A 730 -33.94 12.39 -11.03
CA SER A 730 -34.13 13.71 -10.42
C SER A 730 -35.48 13.72 -9.71
N ASN A 731 -35.60 14.47 -8.61
CA ASN A 731 -36.79 14.48 -7.75
C ASN A 731 -37.08 13.11 -7.07
N GLY A 732 -36.03 12.42 -6.66
CA GLY A 732 -36.12 11.21 -5.84
C GLY A 732 -36.43 11.49 -4.35
N PRO A 733 -36.36 10.46 -3.49
CA PRO A 733 -36.53 10.58 -2.05
C PRO A 733 -35.62 11.64 -1.41
N SER A 734 -36.07 12.27 -0.32
CA SER A 734 -35.35 13.36 0.37
C SER A 734 -33.91 13.02 0.76
N GLN A 735 -33.61 11.74 0.94
CA GLN A 735 -32.31 11.21 1.31
C GLN A 735 -31.32 11.19 0.14
N ILE A 736 -31.81 11.00 -1.08
CA ILE A 736 -31.03 10.96 -2.34
C ILE A 736 -31.82 11.63 -3.48
N PRO A 737 -32.11 12.94 -3.39
CA PRO A 737 -33.08 13.56 -4.30
C PRO A 737 -32.60 13.58 -5.76
N ASN A 738 -31.29 13.54 -5.98
CA ASN A 738 -30.69 13.36 -7.30
C ASN A 738 -29.63 12.27 -7.25
N GLY A 739 -29.49 11.52 -8.33
CA GLY A 739 -28.43 10.53 -8.44
C GLY A 739 -28.12 10.08 -9.86
N GLN A 740 -26.87 9.65 -10.02
CA GLN A 740 -26.36 9.02 -11.24
C GLN A 740 -25.45 7.87 -10.83
N LEU A 741 -25.84 6.66 -11.20
CA LEU A 741 -25.15 5.42 -10.87
C LEU A 741 -24.72 4.71 -12.13
N SER A 742 -23.50 4.18 -12.13
CA SER A 742 -22.99 3.29 -13.18
C SER A 742 -23.05 1.86 -12.67
N LEU A 743 -23.70 0.99 -13.42
CA LEU A 743 -23.93 -0.42 -13.10
C LEU A 743 -22.94 -1.30 -13.84
N SER A 744 -22.48 -2.34 -13.17
CA SER A 744 -21.58 -3.35 -13.73
C SER A 744 -21.79 -4.70 -13.04
N VAL A 745 -21.16 -5.74 -13.57
CA VAL A 745 -21.18 -7.06 -12.93
C VAL A 745 -19.78 -7.34 -12.42
N ASN A 746 -19.69 -7.73 -11.16
CA ASN A 746 -18.44 -8.14 -10.54
C ASN A 746 -17.97 -9.47 -11.17
N ALA A 747 -16.82 -9.45 -11.86
CA ALA A 747 -16.31 -10.61 -12.59
C ALA A 747 -15.94 -11.81 -11.71
N LEU A 748 -15.75 -11.59 -10.40
CA LEU A 748 -15.38 -12.61 -9.42
C LEU A 748 -16.59 -13.23 -8.71
N THR A 749 -17.64 -12.44 -8.47
CA THR A 749 -18.85 -12.92 -7.78
C THR A 749 -20.03 -13.15 -8.72
N ASN A 750 -19.93 -12.69 -9.97
CA ASN A 750 -21.02 -12.61 -10.95
C ASN A 750 -22.27 -11.86 -10.44
N ALA A 751 -22.13 -11.05 -9.39
CA ALA A 751 -23.21 -10.22 -8.86
C ALA A 751 -23.22 -8.85 -9.55
N ALA A 752 -24.40 -8.33 -9.84
CA ALA A 752 -24.55 -6.94 -10.27
C ALA A 752 -24.17 -5.99 -9.13
N CYS A 753 -23.53 -4.89 -9.46
CA CYS A 753 -23.16 -3.83 -8.53
C CYS A 753 -23.28 -2.47 -9.20
N PHE A 754 -23.28 -1.42 -8.40
CA PHE A 754 -23.23 -0.05 -8.89
C PHE A 754 -22.32 0.82 -8.03
N VAL A 755 -21.79 1.86 -8.66
CA VAL A 755 -21.07 2.96 -8.00
C VAL A 755 -21.51 4.26 -8.66
N GLY A 756 -21.70 5.31 -7.86
CA GLY A 756 -22.01 6.62 -8.40
C GLY A 756 -22.13 7.71 -7.36
N VAL A 757 -22.83 8.76 -7.75
CA VAL A 757 -23.00 9.97 -6.94
C VAL A 757 -24.47 10.26 -6.69
N THR A 758 -24.76 10.70 -5.48
CA THR A 758 -26.04 11.27 -5.07
C THR A 758 -25.81 12.65 -4.45
N TRP A 759 -26.74 13.57 -4.62
CA TRP A 759 -26.59 14.93 -4.10
C TRP A 759 -27.94 15.58 -3.78
N ALA A 760 -27.92 16.52 -2.84
CA ALA A 760 -29.08 17.29 -2.41
C ALA A 760 -29.53 18.28 -3.50
N ASN A 761 -30.82 18.66 -3.48
CA ASN A 761 -31.33 19.73 -4.36
C ASN A 761 -30.57 21.04 -4.13
N GLY A 762 -30.09 21.66 -5.20
CA GLY A 762 -29.29 22.90 -5.14
C GLY A 762 -27.80 22.71 -4.81
N ALA A 763 -27.34 21.50 -4.50
CA ALA A 763 -25.92 21.21 -4.29
C ALA A 763 -25.20 20.90 -5.61
N THR A 764 -23.92 21.24 -5.71
CA THR A 764 -23.06 20.83 -6.84
C THR A 764 -22.85 19.33 -6.83
N LYS A 765 -22.98 18.69 -8.00
CA LYS A 765 -22.73 17.26 -8.20
C LYS A 765 -21.30 16.90 -7.74
N PRO A 766 -21.13 15.90 -6.85
CA PRO A 766 -19.82 15.44 -6.41
C PRO A 766 -18.95 14.93 -7.58
N THR A 767 -17.65 15.20 -7.51
CA THR A 767 -16.65 14.66 -8.46
C THR A 767 -16.17 13.27 -8.09
N SER A 768 -16.33 12.86 -6.83
CA SER A 768 -16.00 11.53 -6.32
C SER A 768 -17.26 10.75 -5.94
N PRO A 769 -17.30 9.43 -6.17
CA PRO A 769 -18.42 8.59 -5.76
C PRO A 769 -18.71 8.69 -4.27
N ASN A 770 -19.99 8.79 -3.91
CA ASN A 770 -20.45 8.83 -2.52
C ASN A 770 -21.57 7.83 -2.24
N PHE A 771 -22.01 7.07 -3.25
CA PHE A 771 -23.06 6.06 -3.13
C PHE A 771 -22.70 4.79 -3.90
N GLN A 772 -22.87 3.62 -3.28
CA GLN A 772 -22.57 2.33 -3.89
C GLN A 772 -23.54 1.26 -3.45
N GLY A 773 -23.64 0.19 -4.23
CA GLY A 773 -24.43 -0.98 -3.86
C GLY A 773 -24.02 -2.24 -4.58
N ILE A 774 -24.29 -3.37 -3.95
CA ILE A 774 -24.19 -4.70 -4.55
C ILE A 774 -25.57 -5.34 -4.54
N ALA A 775 -25.91 -6.08 -5.59
CA ALA A 775 -27.15 -6.82 -5.64
C ALA A 775 -27.24 -7.68 -4.39
N SER A 776 -28.31 -7.50 -3.61
CA SER A 776 -28.53 -8.34 -2.44
C SER A 776 -28.74 -9.76 -2.92
N ALA A 777 -27.85 -10.68 -2.53
CA ALA A 777 -28.19 -12.10 -2.54
C ALA A 777 -29.55 -12.23 -1.83
N ASN A 778 -30.45 -13.09 -2.33
CA ASN A 778 -31.74 -13.44 -1.73
C ASN A 778 -33.02 -12.80 -2.30
N SER A 779 -33.09 -12.37 -3.57
CA SER A 779 -34.39 -11.94 -4.13
C SER A 779 -34.73 -12.58 -5.48
N PRO A 780 -35.69 -13.52 -5.55
CA PRO A 780 -36.24 -14.04 -6.80
C PRO A 780 -37.23 -13.06 -7.48
N ALA A 781 -37.09 -11.74 -7.26
CA ALA A 781 -37.98 -10.69 -7.76
C ALA A 781 -38.26 -10.76 -9.25
N ASN A 782 -37.24 -11.14 -10.02
CA ASN A 782 -37.32 -11.24 -11.48
C ASN A 782 -38.02 -12.53 -11.96
N PHE A 783 -38.39 -13.43 -11.04
CA PHE A 783 -39.01 -14.74 -11.29
C PHE A 783 -40.34 -14.89 -10.52
N VAL A 784 -41.01 -13.76 -10.24
CA VAL A 784 -42.30 -13.75 -9.55
C VAL A 784 -43.41 -14.30 -10.45
N GLY A 785 -44.11 -15.31 -9.95
CA GLY A 785 -45.34 -15.87 -10.48
C GLY A 785 -45.48 -17.36 -10.13
N ASN A 786 -46.47 -18.01 -10.72
CA ASN A 786 -46.76 -19.42 -10.48
C ASN A 786 -46.12 -20.25 -11.59
N TYR A 787 -45.44 -21.35 -11.28
CA TYR A 787 -44.82 -22.23 -12.25
C TYR A 787 -45.53 -23.59 -12.17
N ASN A 788 -46.14 -24.02 -13.28
CA ASN A 788 -46.65 -25.38 -13.37
C ASN A 788 -45.46 -26.32 -13.50
N THR A 789 -45.35 -27.28 -12.57
CA THR A 789 -44.18 -28.15 -12.48
C THR A 789 -44.51 -29.58 -12.87
N THR A 790 -43.50 -30.32 -13.33
CA THR A 790 -43.54 -31.75 -13.56
C THR A 790 -42.43 -32.42 -12.79
N LEU A 791 -42.72 -33.56 -12.18
CA LEU A 791 -41.76 -34.44 -11.51
C LEU A 791 -41.61 -35.72 -12.33
N ASP A 792 -40.42 -36.03 -12.81
CA ASP A 792 -40.15 -37.16 -13.72
C ASP A 792 -41.18 -37.24 -14.88
N GLN A 793 -41.45 -36.09 -15.50
CA GLN A 793 -42.41 -35.89 -16.60
C GLN A 793 -43.90 -36.11 -16.24
N GLN A 794 -44.26 -36.27 -14.96
CA GLN A 794 -45.65 -36.30 -14.48
C GLN A 794 -46.05 -34.96 -13.83
N PRO A 795 -47.31 -34.49 -13.96
CA PRO A 795 -47.76 -33.26 -13.33
C PRO A 795 -47.52 -33.24 -11.80
N ALA A 796 -46.99 -32.14 -11.28
CA ALA A 796 -46.66 -31.96 -9.87
C ALA A 796 -47.24 -30.64 -9.30
N GLN A 797 -46.96 -30.34 -8.02
CA GLN A 797 -47.50 -29.15 -7.37
C GLN A 797 -46.92 -27.85 -7.98
N VAL A 798 -47.64 -26.74 -7.86
CA VAL A 798 -47.20 -25.45 -8.39
C VAL A 798 -46.11 -24.85 -7.50
N LEU A 799 -45.03 -24.35 -8.10
CA LEU A 799 -44.07 -23.49 -7.41
C LEU A 799 -44.53 -22.04 -7.57
N SER A 800 -44.84 -21.36 -6.48
CA SER A 800 -45.25 -19.95 -6.49
C SER A 800 -44.18 -19.08 -5.87
N ILE A 801 -43.82 -18.02 -6.59
CA ILE A 801 -42.89 -16.98 -6.13
C ILE A 801 -43.66 -15.67 -6.14
N GLY A 802 -43.83 -15.01 -5.01
CA GLY A 802 -44.63 -13.78 -4.95
C GLY A 802 -44.46 -12.99 -3.66
N GLY A 803 -44.85 -11.71 -3.69
CA GLY A 803 -44.73 -10.79 -2.55
C GLY A 803 -44.33 -9.38 -2.98
N ASP A 804 -44.09 -8.51 -2.00
CA ASP A 804 -43.47 -7.19 -2.21
C ASP A 804 -41.99 -7.36 -2.62
N PRO A 805 -41.42 -6.47 -3.46
CA PRO A 805 -39.99 -6.44 -3.76
C PRO A 805 -39.07 -6.50 -2.53
N ASN A 806 -39.54 -6.06 -1.36
CA ASN A 806 -38.82 -6.08 -0.10
C ASN A 806 -39.05 -7.35 0.76
N SER A 807 -39.93 -8.29 0.36
CA SER A 807 -40.21 -9.52 1.12
C SER A 807 -40.85 -10.62 0.27
N ILE A 808 -40.05 -11.28 -0.58
CA ILE A 808 -40.54 -12.32 -1.49
C ILE A 808 -40.72 -13.66 -0.77
N GLN A 809 -41.89 -14.26 -0.93
CA GLN A 809 -42.24 -15.59 -0.44
C GLN A 809 -42.17 -16.61 -1.57
N VAL A 810 -41.74 -17.83 -1.24
CA VAL A 810 -41.69 -18.96 -2.15
C VAL A 810 -42.48 -20.11 -1.52
N THR A 811 -43.44 -20.67 -2.26
CA THR A 811 -44.26 -21.79 -1.81
C THR A 811 -44.28 -22.90 -2.86
N TYR A 812 -44.33 -24.15 -2.43
CA TYR A 812 -44.55 -25.30 -3.29
C TYR A 812 -45.84 -25.99 -2.84
N GLY A 813 -46.88 -25.91 -3.67
CA GLY A 813 -48.25 -26.17 -3.24
C GLY A 813 -48.68 -25.22 -2.12
N SER A 814 -49.08 -25.77 -0.97
CA SER A 814 -49.45 -25.01 0.23
C SER A 814 -48.30 -24.79 1.22
N GLU A 815 -47.12 -25.38 0.98
CA GLU A 815 -46.00 -25.32 1.93
C GLU A 815 -45.08 -24.13 1.65
N LYS A 816 -44.69 -23.42 2.72
CA LYS A 816 -43.70 -22.34 2.65
C LYS A 816 -42.30 -22.90 2.54
N VAL A 817 -41.59 -22.53 1.48
CA VAL A 817 -40.20 -22.93 1.25
C VAL A 817 -39.29 -21.98 2.02
N THR A 818 -38.47 -22.51 2.92
CA THR A 818 -37.31 -21.77 3.44
C THR A 818 -36.23 -21.85 2.38
N TYR A 819 -35.86 -20.73 1.77
CA TYR A 819 -35.04 -20.73 0.56
C TYR A 819 -33.79 -19.86 0.67
N SER A 820 -32.81 -20.18 -0.16
CA SER A 820 -31.71 -19.33 -0.60
C SER A 820 -31.86 -19.12 -2.10
N PHE A 821 -31.68 -17.89 -2.57
CA PHE A 821 -31.74 -17.56 -3.99
C PHE A 821 -30.45 -16.90 -4.46
N PHE A 822 -29.77 -17.52 -5.42
CA PHE A 822 -28.51 -17.02 -5.97
C PHE A 822 -28.48 -17.21 -7.48
N THR A 823 -28.28 -16.12 -8.22
CA THR A 823 -28.07 -16.11 -9.68
C THR A 823 -29.02 -17.02 -10.45
N GLY A 824 -30.34 -16.81 -10.28
CA GLY A 824 -31.33 -17.61 -11.00
C GLY A 824 -31.56 -19.02 -10.44
N GLN A 825 -30.90 -19.44 -9.35
CA GLN A 825 -31.23 -20.69 -8.66
C GLN A 825 -31.96 -20.44 -7.35
N LEU A 826 -33.09 -21.11 -7.18
CA LEU A 826 -33.78 -21.28 -5.91
C LEU A 826 -33.41 -22.63 -5.31
N SER A 827 -32.73 -22.63 -4.17
CA SER A 827 -32.59 -23.82 -3.33
C SER A 827 -33.40 -23.64 -2.07
N GLY A 828 -34.18 -24.62 -1.65
CA GLY A 828 -35.00 -24.47 -0.46
C GLY A 828 -35.49 -25.76 0.15
N THR A 829 -36.03 -25.67 1.35
CA THR A 829 -36.58 -26.80 2.09
C THR A 829 -37.96 -26.45 2.60
N THR A 830 -38.92 -27.35 2.39
CA THR A 830 -40.27 -27.21 2.94
C THR A 830 -40.34 -27.78 4.37
N PRO A 831 -41.38 -27.47 5.16
CA PRO A 831 -41.52 -27.98 6.53
C PRO A 831 -41.65 -29.50 6.61
N SER A 832 -42.11 -30.16 5.53
CA SER A 832 -42.17 -31.62 5.42
C SER A 832 -40.81 -32.28 5.14
N GLY A 833 -39.72 -31.50 5.05
CA GLY A 833 -38.36 -31.98 4.83
C GLY A 833 -37.98 -32.16 3.36
N LEU A 834 -38.85 -31.74 2.44
CA LEU A 834 -38.62 -31.79 1.00
C LEU A 834 -37.57 -30.77 0.58
N LYS A 835 -36.50 -31.21 -0.10
CA LYS A 835 -35.49 -30.29 -0.65
C LYS A 835 -35.80 -29.99 -2.11
N LEU A 836 -35.87 -28.70 -2.43
CA LEU A 836 -36.14 -28.17 -3.76
C LEU A 836 -34.87 -27.50 -4.29
N ASN A 837 -34.54 -27.76 -5.54
CA ASN A 837 -33.50 -27.06 -6.26
C ASN A 837 -34.01 -26.72 -7.66
N ALA A 838 -34.25 -25.45 -7.97
CA ALA A 838 -34.74 -24.97 -9.25
C ALA A 838 -33.76 -23.97 -9.85
N VAL A 839 -33.42 -24.16 -11.12
CA VAL A 839 -32.54 -23.30 -11.91
C VAL A 839 -33.39 -22.63 -13.00
N PHE A 840 -33.64 -21.34 -12.84
CA PHE A 840 -34.46 -20.54 -13.75
C PHE A 840 -33.72 -20.21 -15.05
N LYS A 841 -34.47 -20.26 -16.15
CA LYS A 841 -34.04 -20.02 -17.53
C LYS A 841 -35.09 -19.19 -18.27
N TYR A 842 -34.68 -18.52 -19.34
CA TYR A 842 -35.60 -17.87 -20.27
C TYR A 842 -35.87 -18.78 -21.47
N VAL A 843 -37.13 -18.93 -21.84
CA VAL A 843 -37.58 -19.67 -23.03
C VAL A 843 -38.42 -18.75 -23.92
N THR A 844 -38.39 -18.96 -25.23
CA THR A 844 -39.11 -18.12 -26.18
C THR A 844 -40.60 -18.46 -26.24
N GLN A 845 -41.45 -17.43 -26.27
CA GLN A 845 -42.90 -17.56 -26.38
C GLN A 845 -43.38 -17.10 -27.77
N GLY A 846 -43.74 -18.08 -28.60
CA GLY A 846 -44.27 -17.86 -29.94
C GLY A 846 -43.24 -17.29 -30.94
N SER A 847 -43.65 -17.14 -32.19
CA SER A 847 -42.83 -16.67 -33.31
C SER A 847 -42.93 -15.14 -33.48
N HIS A 848 -42.55 -14.37 -32.46
CA HIS A 848 -42.54 -12.90 -32.50
C HIS A 848 -41.16 -12.33 -32.86
N THR A 849 -41.13 -11.12 -33.45
CA THR A 849 -39.89 -10.38 -33.76
C THR A 849 -39.99 -8.96 -33.17
N PRO A 850 -39.19 -8.60 -32.15
CA PRO A 850 -38.22 -9.44 -31.46
C PRO A 850 -38.89 -10.57 -30.64
N PRO A 851 -38.18 -11.68 -30.40
CA PRO A 851 -38.70 -12.79 -29.60
C PRO A 851 -39.11 -12.35 -28.19
N GLN A 852 -40.30 -12.75 -27.74
CA GLN A 852 -40.70 -12.60 -26.35
C GLN A 852 -40.10 -13.73 -25.50
N TYR A 853 -39.49 -13.37 -24.38
CA TYR A 853 -38.89 -14.32 -23.44
C TYR A 853 -39.80 -14.50 -22.21
N VAL A 854 -40.11 -15.73 -21.85
CA VAL A 854 -40.82 -16.10 -20.61
C VAL A 854 -39.92 -16.94 -19.70
N THR A 855 -40.13 -16.84 -18.39
CA THR A 855 -39.33 -17.59 -17.41
C THR A 855 -39.84 -19.01 -17.24
N ALA A 856 -38.93 -19.97 -17.19
CA ALA A 856 -39.13 -21.37 -16.81
C ALA A 856 -37.99 -21.82 -15.88
N PHE A 857 -38.02 -23.03 -15.34
CA PHE A 857 -36.90 -23.62 -14.61
C PHE A 857 -36.73 -25.12 -14.88
N THR A 858 -35.54 -25.63 -14.60
CA THR A 858 -35.21 -27.06 -14.50
C THR A 858 -34.52 -27.32 -13.17
N GLY A 859 -34.67 -28.51 -12.60
CA GLY A 859 -34.33 -28.68 -11.20
C GLY A 859 -34.44 -30.10 -10.68
N THR A 860 -34.22 -30.26 -9.38
CA THR A 860 -34.33 -31.55 -8.69
C THR A 860 -35.11 -31.41 -7.39
N GLN A 861 -35.90 -32.44 -7.09
CA GLN A 861 -36.60 -32.59 -5.82
C GLN A 861 -36.00 -33.79 -5.08
N THR A 862 -35.59 -33.61 -3.83
CA THR A 862 -35.05 -34.70 -3.01
C THR A 862 -35.98 -35.01 -1.85
N VAL A 863 -36.42 -36.28 -1.77
CA VAL A 863 -37.28 -36.82 -0.72
C VAL A 863 -36.62 -38.09 -0.17
N ASN A 864 -36.39 -38.17 1.14
CA ASN A 864 -35.80 -39.36 1.78
C ASN A 864 -34.53 -39.90 1.07
N SER A 865 -33.67 -38.98 0.60
CA SER A 865 -32.42 -39.27 -0.12
C SER A 865 -32.57 -39.77 -1.57
N ALA A 866 -33.79 -39.88 -2.12
CA ALA A 866 -34.03 -40.13 -3.54
C ALA A 866 -34.20 -38.79 -4.30
N GLN A 867 -33.57 -38.67 -5.47
CA GLN A 867 -33.54 -37.44 -6.29
C GLN A 867 -34.35 -37.64 -7.57
N HIS A 868 -35.33 -36.77 -7.79
CA HIS A 868 -36.24 -36.77 -8.93
C HIS A 868 -36.02 -35.54 -9.80
N GLN A 869 -36.22 -35.65 -11.12
CA GLN A 869 -36.12 -34.51 -12.04
C GLN A 869 -37.35 -33.64 -11.93
N TRP A 870 -37.17 -32.34 -11.77
CA TRP A 870 -38.23 -31.39 -11.46
C TRP A 870 -38.14 -30.17 -12.36
N ASP A 871 -39.09 -30.03 -13.29
CA ASP A 871 -39.05 -29.03 -14.36
C ASP A 871 -40.33 -28.18 -14.39
N SER A 872 -40.28 -27.00 -15.00
CA SER A 872 -41.48 -26.21 -15.35
C SER A 872 -41.54 -25.89 -16.83
N SER A 873 -42.73 -25.92 -17.42
CA SER A 873 -42.93 -25.56 -18.83
C SER A 873 -43.17 -24.07 -19.07
N GLN A 874 -43.80 -23.34 -18.14
CA GLN A 874 -44.06 -21.89 -18.22
C GLN A 874 -44.66 -21.31 -16.91
N LEU A 875 -44.68 -19.97 -16.80
CA LEU A 875 -45.47 -19.24 -15.80
C LEU A 875 -46.98 -19.44 -16.05
N SER A 876 -47.73 -19.85 -15.02
CA SER A 876 -49.18 -20.07 -14.98
C SER A 876 -49.91 -18.80 -14.56
N ASN A 877 -50.74 -18.27 -15.46
CA ASN A 877 -51.54 -17.05 -15.27
C ASN A 877 -52.96 -17.39 -14.80
N ASP A 878 -53.36 -17.09 -13.55
CA ASP A 878 -54.76 -17.27 -13.15
C ASP A 878 -55.26 -16.29 -12.05
N ALA A 879 -56.45 -15.71 -12.26
CA ALA A 879 -57.16 -14.81 -11.34
C ALA A 879 -57.91 -15.55 -10.21
N GLN A 880 -58.02 -16.88 -10.29
CA GLN A 880 -58.70 -17.72 -9.28
C GLN A 880 -58.20 -17.53 -7.83
N GLN A 881 -56.93 -17.15 -7.65
CA GLN A 881 -56.34 -16.96 -6.33
C GLN A 881 -56.89 -15.74 -5.57
N TRP A 882 -57.60 -14.82 -6.23
CA TRP A 882 -58.13 -13.60 -5.61
C TRP A 882 -59.63 -13.66 -5.32
N LEU A 883 -60.29 -14.78 -5.61
CA LEU A 883 -61.71 -15.00 -5.34
C LEU A 883 -62.01 -14.93 -3.84
N GLY A 884 -63.14 -14.32 -3.49
CA GLY A 884 -63.56 -14.11 -2.10
C GLY A 884 -64.27 -12.76 -1.89
N THR A 885 -64.86 -12.60 -0.71
CA THR A 885 -65.43 -11.34 -0.22
C THR A 885 -64.41 -10.64 0.68
N TYR A 886 -64.14 -9.36 0.43
CA TYR A 886 -63.14 -8.58 1.14
C TYR A 886 -63.82 -7.53 2.03
N SER A 887 -63.41 -7.46 3.29
CA SER A 887 -63.73 -6.32 4.17
C SER A 887 -62.85 -5.14 3.77
N THR A 888 -63.43 -3.95 3.62
CA THR A 888 -62.73 -2.80 3.02
C THR A 888 -62.66 -1.58 3.94
N PHE A 889 -61.65 -0.75 3.68
CA PHE A 889 -61.27 0.42 4.45
C PHE A 889 -60.96 1.58 3.50
N LEU A 890 -61.31 2.79 3.92
CA LEU A 890 -60.89 4.03 3.27
C LEU A 890 -59.52 4.44 3.81
N VAL A 891 -58.66 4.95 2.93
CA VAL A 891 -57.29 5.37 3.27
C VAL A 891 -57.21 6.90 3.30
N ASP A 892 -56.74 7.46 4.42
CA ASP A 892 -56.47 8.89 4.54
C ASP A 892 -55.23 9.29 3.72
N ALA A 893 -55.37 10.29 2.84
CA ALA A 893 -54.34 10.69 1.89
C ALA A 893 -53.13 11.40 2.53
N GLY A 894 -53.26 11.94 3.74
CA GLY A 894 -52.20 12.68 4.43
C GLY A 894 -51.32 11.81 5.33
N ASN A 895 -51.89 10.75 5.93
CA ASN A 895 -51.18 9.92 6.91
C ASN A 895 -51.31 8.40 6.68
N GLY A 896 -52.11 7.95 5.72
CA GLY A 896 -52.29 6.54 5.39
C GLY A 896 -53.10 5.74 6.41
N SER A 897 -53.80 6.38 7.34
CA SER A 897 -54.66 5.71 8.32
C SER A 897 -55.89 5.08 7.65
N LEU A 898 -56.33 3.94 8.19
CA LEU A 898 -57.45 3.14 7.66
C LEU A 898 -58.72 3.38 8.48
N THR A 899 -59.80 3.81 7.81
CA THR A 899 -61.12 3.95 8.44
C THR A 899 -62.06 2.88 7.90
N ALA A 900 -62.71 2.13 8.79
CA ALA A 900 -63.71 1.12 8.41
C ALA A 900 -64.96 1.80 7.85
N GLY A 901 -65.52 1.27 6.74
CA GLY A 901 -66.74 1.81 6.12
C GLY A 901 -66.69 2.07 4.62
N GLY A 902 -65.80 1.38 3.87
CA GLY A 902 -65.76 1.46 2.41
C GLY A 902 -66.73 0.47 1.71
N PRO A 903 -66.89 0.56 0.38
CA PRO A 903 -67.68 -0.40 -0.39
C PRO A 903 -67.06 -1.80 -0.32
N THR A 904 -67.87 -2.85 -0.14
CA THR A 904 -67.36 -4.24 -0.07
C THR A 904 -67.11 -4.76 -1.48
N LEU A 905 -66.02 -5.52 -1.67
CA LEU A 905 -65.67 -6.10 -2.96
C LEU A 905 -65.77 -7.63 -2.89
N THR A 906 -66.47 -8.23 -3.85
CA THR A 906 -66.59 -9.68 -3.99
C THR A 906 -66.16 -10.12 -5.39
N LEU A 907 -65.25 -11.09 -5.45
CA LEU A 907 -64.82 -11.74 -6.71
C LEU A 907 -65.25 -13.21 -6.68
N SER A 908 -65.97 -13.66 -7.71
CA SER A 908 -66.45 -15.04 -7.88
C SER A 908 -66.32 -15.52 -9.33
N GLY A 909 -66.08 -16.81 -9.60
CA GLY A 909 -65.99 -17.37 -10.97
C GLY A 909 -64.79 -18.28 -11.23
N THR A 910 -64.40 -18.44 -12.49
CA THR A 910 -63.29 -19.29 -12.96
C THR A 910 -62.24 -18.52 -13.79
N ALA A 911 -61.11 -19.15 -14.10
CA ALA A 911 -59.96 -18.58 -14.81
C ALA A 911 -60.28 -17.85 -16.13
N SER A 912 -61.30 -18.35 -16.85
CA SER A 912 -61.74 -17.83 -18.14
C SER A 912 -62.92 -16.87 -18.06
N ALA A 913 -63.58 -16.74 -16.91
CA ALA A 913 -64.70 -15.84 -16.67
C ALA A 913 -64.87 -15.56 -15.15
N PHE A 914 -64.49 -14.36 -14.71
CA PHE A 914 -64.67 -13.91 -13.33
C PHE A 914 -65.71 -12.77 -13.25
N THR A 915 -66.49 -12.77 -12.19
CA THR A 915 -67.50 -11.76 -11.87
C THR A 915 -66.99 -10.89 -10.73
N VAL A 916 -67.09 -9.57 -10.89
CA VAL A 916 -66.71 -8.60 -9.86
C VAL A 916 -67.95 -7.88 -9.39
N GLN A 917 -68.21 -7.93 -8.10
CA GLN A 917 -69.35 -7.25 -7.47
C GLN A 917 -68.85 -6.24 -6.44
N ILE A 918 -69.44 -5.05 -6.46
CA ILE A 918 -69.21 -4.02 -5.45
C ILE A 918 -70.53 -3.79 -4.71
N THR A 919 -70.51 -3.89 -3.39
CA THR A 919 -71.67 -3.64 -2.52
C THR A 919 -71.47 -2.36 -1.73
N VAL A 920 -72.41 -1.42 -1.89
CA VAL A 920 -72.42 -0.13 -1.19
C VAL A 920 -73.75 0.02 -0.46
N ASN A 921 -73.73 0.27 0.85
CA ASN A 921 -74.93 0.46 1.68
C ASN A 921 -76.01 -0.64 1.51
N GLY A 922 -75.58 -1.89 1.32
CA GLY A 922 -76.47 -3.04 1.13
C GLY A 922 -76.97 -3.28 -0.30
N SER A 923 -76.68 -2.39 -1.26
CA SER A 923 -76.97 -2.59 -2.68
C SER A 923 -75.73 -3.08 -3.44
N THR A 924 -75.84 -4.23 -4.12
CA THR A 924 -74.76 -4.88 -4.86
C THR A 924 -74.88 -4.63 -6.36
N THR A 925 -73.79 -4.16 -6.98
CA THR A 925 -73.70 -4.02 -8.44
C THR A 925 -72.62 -4.94 -9.01
N THR A 926 -72.96 -5.69 -10.05
CA THR A 926 -72.01 -6.48 -10.83
C THR A 926 -71.42 -5.62 -11.95
N LEU A 927 -70.09 -5.48 -11.97
CA LEU A 927 -69.37 -4.74 -13.02
C LEU A 927 -69.49 -5.48 -14.34
N GLN A 928 -69.80 -4.76 -15.42
CA GLN A 928 -70.07 -5.37 -16.72
C GLN A 928 -68.80 -5.69 -17.51
N ASN A 929 -67.75 -4.85 -17.42
CA ASN A 929 -66.50 -5.05 -18.16
C ASN A 929 -65.21 -4.79 -17.34
N PRO A 930 -65.00 -5.47 -16.20
CA PRO A 930 -63.76 -5.34 -15.45
C PRO A 930 -62.58 -5.96 -16.22
N LYS A 931 -61.48 -5.22 -16.36
CA LYS A 931 -60.24 -5.69 -17.01
C LYS A 931 -59.20 -6.06 -15.96
N TYR A 932 -58.76 -7.30 -15.97
CA TYR A 932 -57.65 -7.75 -15.12
C TYR A 932 -56.34 -7.75 -15.91
N GLN A 933 -55.37 -6.97 -15.44
CA GLN A 933 -54.02 -6.95 -15.97
C GLN A 933 -53.15 -7.90 -15.15
N THR A 934 -52.59 -8.90 -15.83
CA THR A 934 -51.75 -9.95 -15.24
C THR A 934 -50.45 -9.38 -14.67
N THR A 935 -49.85 -8.40 -15.35
CA THR A 935 -48.69 -7.65 -14.85
C THR A 935 -49.13 -6.74 -13.70
N GLY A 936 -48.79 -7.12 -12.46
CA GLY A 936 -49.11 -6.36 -11.25
C GLY A 936 -50.44 -6.73 -10.57
N ASN A 937 -51.08 -7.83 -10.97
CA ASN A 937 -52.34 -8.33 -10.38
C ASN A 937 -53.43 -7.27 -10.23
N THR A 938 -53.59 -6.41 -11.25
CA THR A 938 -54.41 -5.20 -11.10
C THR A 938 -55.72 -5.32 -11.86
N LEU A 939 -56.82 -5.11 -11.16
CA LEU A 939 -58.17 -5.07 -11.67
C LEU A 939 -58.59 -3.62 -11.91
N TYR A 940 -59.04 -3.31 -13.11
CA TYR A 940 -59.47 -2.00 -13.52
C TYR A 940 -60.92 -2.03 -14.03
N TRP A 941 -61.69 -1.00 -13.74
CA TRP A 941 -62.98 -0.75 -14.37
C TRP A 941 -63.18 0.75 -14.57
N SER A 942 -64.04 1.11 -15.52
CA SER A 942 -64.31 2.50 -15.86
C SER A 942 -65.70 2.67 -16.43
N GLY A 943 -66.40 3.73 -16.02
CA GLY A 943 -67.74 4.06 -16.52
C GLY A 943 -68.86 3.11 -16.06
N GLU A 944 -68.64 2.35 -14.99
CA GLU A 944 -69.66 1.44 -14.42
C GLU A 944 -70.63 2.25 -13.54
N ASN A 945 -71.93 1.93 -13.49
CA ASN A 945 -72.87 2.61 -12.59
C ASN A 945 -73.05 1.81 -11.30
N VAL A 946 -72.15 2.02 -10.33
CA VAL A 946 -72.09 1.20 -9.11
C VAL A 946 -73.12 1.66 -8.08
N SER A 947 -74.24 0.95 -7.99
CA SER A 947 -75.30 1.11 -6.98
C SER A 947 -75.85 2.55 -6.86
N GLY A 948 -75.80 3.32 -7.96
CA GLY A 948 -76.26 4.71 -8.02
C GLY A 948 -75.29 5.74 -7.43
N ASP A 949 -74.12 5.34 -6.94
CA ASP A 949 -73.09 6.25 -6.42
C ASP A 949 -71.95 6.42 -7.42
N SER A 950 -71.90 7.61 -8.02
CA SER A 950 -70.90 7.93 -9.03
C SER A 950 -69.46 7.77 -8.54
N SER A 951 -69.20 7.84 -7.23
CA SER A 951 -67.86 7.78 -6.62
C SER A 951 -67.06 6.53 -6.96
N TYR A 952 -67.73 5.43 -7.31
CA TYR A 952 -67.10 4.13 -7.57
C TYR A 952 -67.13 3.73 -9.04
N ASN A 953 -67.55 4.63 -9.94
CA ASN A 953 -67.74 4.32 -11.35
C ASN A 953 -66.45 3.94 -12.08
N ASN A 954 -65.30 4.36 -11.55
CA ASN A 954 -63.99 4.00 -12.04
C ASN A 954 -63.12 3.53 -10.88
N GLY A 955 -62.23 2.58 -11.15
CA GLY A 955 -61.24 2.18 -10.18
C GLY A 955 -60.16 1.26 -10.72
N ALA A 956 -59.12 1.14 -9.92
CA ALA A 956 -57.90 0.41 -10.19
C ALA A 956 -57.38 -0.16 -8.87
N ILE A 957 -57.42 -1.48 -8.70
CA ILE A 957 -56.97 -2.14 -7.47
C ILE A 957 -55.99 -3.25 -7.78
N SER A 958 -54.89 -3.27 -7.06
CA SER A 958 -53.87 -4.32 -7.18
C SER A 958 -54.02 -5.30 -6.01
N PHE A 959 -54.17 -6.57 -6.34
CA PHE A 959 -54.22 -7.65 -5.37
C PHE A 959 -52.82 -8.11 -4.98
N TYR A 960 -52.63 -8.40 -3.70
CA TYR A 960 -51.36 -8.86 -3.14
C TYR A 960 -51.59 -9.68 -1.86
N LEU A 961 -50.54 -10.27 -1.30
CA LEU A 961 -50.58 -10.94 0.01
C LEU A 961 -49.96 -10.00 1.06
N ASP A 962 -50.71 -9.58 2.09
CA ASP A 962 -50.22 -8.71 3.16
C ASP A 962 -49.18 -9.46 4.01
N PRO A 963 -47.90 -9.06 3.98
CA PRO A 963 -46.83 -9.84 4.59
C PRO A 963 -46.83 -9.80 6.12
N ARG A 964 -47.51 -8.83 6.76
CA ARG A 964 -47.59 -8.75 8.24
C ARG A 964 -48.67 -9.66 8.82
N LYS A 965 -49.65 -10.03 7.99
CA LYS A 965 -50.84 -10.78 8.39
C LYS A 965 -50.98 -12.14 7.70
N GLN A 966 -50.17 -12.38 6.67
CA GLN A 966 -50.18 -13.61 5.85
C GLN A 966 -51.56 -13.88 5.22
N GLN A 967 -52.29 -12.82 4.88
CA GLN A 967 -53.63 -12.88 4.29
C GLN A 967 -53.65 -12.15 2.95
N ARG A 968 -54.57 -12.53 2.05
CA ARG A 968 -54.78 -11.81 0.79
C ARG A 968 -55.18 -10.36 1.08
N ALA A 969 -54.93 -9.44 0.18
CA ALA A 969 -55.32 -8.05 0.34
C ALA A 969 -55.38 -7.38 -1.03
N PHE A 970 -56.01 -6.22 -1.11
CA PHE A 970 -55.85 -5.33 -2.25
C PHE A 970 -55.69 -3.89 -1.79
N LYS A 971 -55.02 -3.10 -2.61
CA LYS A 971 -54.92 -1.65 -2.45
C LYS A 971 -55.14 -0.97 -3.79
N GLY A 972 -55.75 0.20 -3.79
CA GLY A 972 -55.94 0.93 -5.02
C GLY A 972 -56.78 2.18 -4.86
N ILE A 973 -57.35 2.59 -5.99
CA ILE A 973 -58.13 3.81 -6.09
C ILE A 973 -59.50 3.54 -6.69
N PHE A 974 -60.51 4.26 -6.21
CA PHE A 974 -61.77 4.47 -6.91
C PHE A 974 -62.06 5.97 -7.03
N TYR A 975 -62.81 6.38 -8.05
CA TYR A 975 -63.13 7.80 -8.31
C TYR A 975 -64.33 7.99 -9.25
N ALA A 976 -65.01 9.14 -9.06
CA ALA A 976 -66.19 9.51 -9.86
C ALA A 976 -65.86 9.96 -11.28
N ASN A 977 -65.01 10.98 -11.40
CA ASN A 977 -64.61 11.61 -12.66
C ASN A 977 -63.08 11.78 -12.68
N LYS A 978 -62.47 11.77 -13.88
CA LYS A 978 -61.04 12.01 -14.04
C LYS A 978 -60.66 13.45 -13.63
N PRO A 979 -59.43 13.71 -13.15
CA PRO A 979 -58.30 12.78 -13.05
C PRO A 979 -58.38 11.83 -11.84
N ALA A 980 -57.77 10.66 -11.97
CA ALA A 980 -57.70 9.67 -10.90
C ALA A 980 -56.87 10.22 -9.71
N PRO A 981 -57.21 9.89 -8.46
CA PRO A 981 -56.42 10.26 -7.30
C PRO A 981 -54.97 9.79 -7.43
N THR A 982 -54.02 10.65 -7.08
CA THR A 982 -52.58 10.32 -7.08
C THR A 982 -52.16 9.44 -5.89
N ALA A 983 -53.04 9.30 -4.90
CA ALA A 983 -52.84 8.50 -3.70
C ALA A 983 -53.89 7.39 -3.60
N ILE A 984 -53.49 6.25 -3.04
CA ILE A 984 -54.37 5.11 -2.73
C ILE A 984 -55.44 5.59 -1.74
N ASN A 985 -56.72 5.34 -2.06
CA ASN A 985 -57.86 5.71 -1.21
C ASN A 985 -58.69 4.50 -0.77
N TRP A 986 -58.36 3.29 -1.25
CA TRP A 986 -59.11 2.07 -0.98
C TRP A 986 -58.21 0.89 -0.65
N TYR A 987 -58.57 0.18 0.41
CA TYR A 987 -57.86 -0.99 0.92
C TYR A 987 -58.85 -2.10 1.30
N GLY A 988 -58.47 -3.36 1.13
CA GLY A 988 -59.31 -4.48 1.58
C GLY A 988 -58.55 -5.73 1.97
N THR A 989 -59.08 -6.47 2.95
CA THR A 989 -58.56 -7.76 3.43
C THR A 989 -59.68 -8.79 3.63
N PRO A 990 -59.40 -10.10 3.49
CA PRO A 990 -60.22 -11.18 4.03
C PRO A 990 -60.34 -11.04 5.55
N ALA A 991 -61.35 -11.65 6.16
CA ALA A 991 -61.59 -11.51 7.59
C ALA A 991 -60.65 -12.39 8.46
N GLY A 992 -59.76 -11.78 9.28
CA GLY A 992 -59.12 -12.35 10.50
C GLY A 992 -57.58 -12.62 10.55
N ASN A 993 -56.86 -12.04 11.56
CA ASN A 993 -55.53 -12.39 12.20
C ASN A 993 -54.12 -11.90 11.68
N THR A 994 -53.08 -11.87 12.58
CA THR A 994 -51.67 -11.29 12.47
C THR A 994 -50.54 -12.11 13.18
N PRO A 995 -49.25 -12.18 12.71
CA PRO A 995 -48.02 -12.22 13.61
C PRO A 995 -46.61 -11.70 13.08
N ASN A 996 -45.59 -11.68 13.98
CA ASN A 996 -44.17 -11.16 13.96
C ASN A 996 -43.04 -12.03 13.30
N PRO A 997 -41.76 -11.55 13.13
CA PRO A 997 -40.64 -12.24 12.40
C PRO A 997 -39.37 -12.65 13.24
N PRO A 998 -38.44 -13.50 12.70
CA PRO A 998 -37.10 -13.79 13.27
C PRO A 998 -35.86 -13.44 12.36
N SER A 999 -34.64 -13.72 12.88
CA SER A 999 -33.29 -13.10 12.66
C SER A 999 -32.27 -13.82 11.71
N PRO A 1000 -31.03 -13.29 11.46
CA PRO A 1000 -30.14 -13.55 10.29
C PRO A 1000 -28.82 -14.37 10.53
N GLY A 1001 -28.06 -14.67 9.45
CA GLY A 1001 -26.68 -15.24 9.48
C GLY A 1001 -25.72 -14.79 8.34
N PHE A 1002 -24.40 -14.78 8.65
CA PHE A 1002 -23.14 -14.51 7.88
C PHE A 1002 -22.88 -13.09 7.26
N PRO A 1003 -21.68 -12.45 7.41
CA PRO A 1003 -21.46 -11.08 6.98
C PRO A 1003 -20.83 -10.94 5.57
N TRP A 1004 -21.49 -10.13 4.75
CA TRP A 1004 -21.45 -9.98 3.28
C TRP A 1004 -20.35 -9.04 2.73
N TRP A 1005 -19.49 -8.45 3.56
CA TRP A 1005 -18.61 -7.33 3.17
C TRP A 1005 -17.29 -7.74 2.49
N GLY A 1006 -16.81 -8.98 2.65
CA GLY A 1006 -15.59 -9.47 1.99
C GLY A 1006 -15.71 -9.58 0.46
N TYR A 1007 -16.94 -9.73 -0.04
CA TYR A 1007 -17.25 -9.88 -1.47
C TYR A 1007 -17.35 -8.54 -2.24
N LEU A 1008 -17.40 -7.43 -1.51
CA LEU A 1008 -17.71 -6.08 -2.02
C LEU A 1008 -16.48 -5.33 -2.55
N LEU A 1009 -15.31 -5.58 -1.95
CA LEU A 1009 -14.06 -4.87 -2.24
C LEU A 1009 -13.39 -5.30 -3.54
N ILE A 1010 -13.66 -6.53 -3.92
CA ILE A 1010 -13.27 -7.09 -5.21
C ILE A 1010 -13.99 -6.35 -6.36
N GLY A 1011 -15.21 -5.84 -6.14
CA GLY A 1011 -15.97 -5.06 -7.11
C GLY A 1011 -15.49 -3.61 -7.26
N LEU A 1012 -14.96 -3.02 -6.18
CA LEU A 1012 -14.42 -1.65 -6.16
C LEU A 1012 -13.25 -1.46 -7.14
N GLY A 1013 -12.41 -2.49 -7.31
CA GLY A 1013 -11.31 -2.46 -8.28
C GLY A 1013 -11.75 -2.51 -9.75
N ILE A 1014 -12.91 -3.09 -10.03
CA ILE A 1014 -13.43 -3.27 -11.39
C ILE A 1014 -14.29 -2.06 -11.79
N GLY A 1015 -15.03 -1.46 -10.84
CA GLY A 1015 -15.89 -0.30 -11.09
C GLY A 1015 -15.14 1.01 -11.35
N ALA A 1016 -13.99 1.23 -10.72
CA ALA A 1016 -13.21 2.47 -10.87
C ALA A 1016 -12.46 2.59 -12.21
N LEU A 1017 -12.19 1.47 -12.87
CA LEU A 1017 -11.34 1.42 -14.08
C LEU A 1017 -12.12 1.41 -15.40
N GLY A 1018 -13.42 1.13 -15.38
CA GLY A 1018 -14.10 0.66 -16.59
C GLY A 1018 -13.46 -0.63 -17.15
N VAL A 1019 -14.08 -1.22 -18.17
CA VAL A 1019 -13.63 -2.49 -18.78
C VAL A 1019 -12.18 -2.39 -19.34
N GLY A 1020 -11.68 -1.17 -19.58
CA GLY A 1020 -10.29 -0.90 -19.98
C GLY A 1020 -9.23 -1.33 -18.97
N GLY A 1021 -9.48 -1.24 -17.66
CA GLY A 1021 -8.51 -1.70 -16.65
C GLY A 1021 -8.42 -3.22 -16.49
N LEU A 1022 -9.51 -3.93 -16.82
CA LEU A 1022 -9.55 -5.39 -16.83
C LEU A 1022 -8.78 -5.96 -18.04
N LEU A 1023 -8.88 -5.29 -19.20
CA LEU A 1023 -8.11 -5.59 -20.42
C LEU A 1023 -6.60 -5.35 -20.20
N LEU A 1024 -6.25 -4.27 -19.50
CA LEU A 1024 -4.87 -3.98 -19.08
C LEU A 1024 -4.33 -5.06 -18.11
N TRP A 1025 -5.12 -5.53 -17.14
CA TRP A 1025 -4.69 -6.51 -16.14
C TRP A 1025 -4.28 -7.89 -16.72
N ARG A 1026 -4.93 -8.40 -17.77
CA ARG A 1026 -4.51 -9.67 -18.42
C ARG A 1026 -3.33 -9.51 -19.40
N ALA A 1027 -3.18 -8.35 -20.05
CA ALA A 1027 -1.96 -8.04 -20.80
C ALA A 1027 -0.74 -7.96 -19.85
N ARG A 1028 -0.93 -7.40 -18.64
CA ARG A 1028 0.07 -7.34 -17.55
C ARG A 1028 0.58 -8.71 -17.10
N VAL A 1029 -0.29 -9.68 -16.81
CA VAL A 1029 0.13 -11.02 -16.36
C VAL A 1029 0.92 -11.77 -17.44
N SER A 1030 0.53 -11.65 -18.72
CA SER A 1030 1.19 -12.40 -19.81
C SER A 1030 2.49 -11.78 -20.32
N GLY A 1031 2.66 -10.46 -20.26
CA GLY A 1031 3.90 -9.77 -20.62
C GLY A 1031 4.95 -9.77 -19.50
N TYR A 1032 4.52 -9.53 -18.26
CA TYR A 1032 5.41 -9.45 -17.10
C TYR A 1032 5.93 -10.84 -16.67
N GLN A 1033 5.10 -11.89 -16.71
CA GLN A 1033 5.55 -13.26 -16.43
C GLN A 1033 6.55 -13.78 -17.46
N ARG A 1034 6.60 -13.23 -18.68
CA ARG A 1034 7.61 -13.57 -19.70
C ARG A 1034 8.93 -12.81 -19.55
N LEU A 1035 8.91 -11.66 -18.86
CA LEU A 1035 10.10 -10.89 -18.50
C LEU A 1035 10.74 -11.38 -17.19
N ALA A 1036 10.01 -12.13 -16.36
CA ALA A 1036 10.41 -12.55 -15.01
C ALA A 1036 10.47 -14.08 -14.84
N THR A 1037 10.85 -14.84 -15.89
CA THR A 1037 11.17 -16.26 -15.71
C THR A 1037 12.65 -16.42 -15.38
N ASP A 1038 13.01 -17.28 -14.42
CA ASP A 1038 14.40 -17.69 -14.22
C ASP A 1038 14.97 -18.31 -15.51
N ASP A 1039 14.16 -18.94 -16.36
CA ASP A 1039 14.58 -19.39 -17.69
C ASP A 1039 14.93 -18.24 -18.66
N SER A 1040 14.29 -17.07 -18.53
CA SER A 1040 14.58 -15.87 -19.33
C SER A 1040 15.79 -15.14 -18.77
N ILE A 1041 15.96 -15.10 -17.46
CA ILE A 1041 17.13 -14.53 -16.77
C ILE A 1041 18.36 -15.42 -16.98
N GLU A 1042 18.24 -16.75 -16.95
CA GLU A 1042 19.32 -17.70 -17.26
C GLU A 1042 19.64 -17.73 -18.77
N MET A 1043 18.66 -17.46 -19.65
CA MET A 1043 18.91 -17.14 -21.07
C MET A 1043 19.60 -15.78 -21.27
N TRP A 1044 19.28 -14.78 -20.44
CA TRP A 1044 19.89 -13.45 -20.43
C TRP A 1044 21.34 -13.50 -19.94
N GLU A 1045 21.63 -14.26 -18.87
CA GLU A 1045 22.98 -14.49 -18.34
C GLU A 1045 23.83 -15.31 -19.32
N LYS A 1046 23.26 -16.31 -20.01
CA LYS A 1046 23.95 -17.07 -21.08
C LYS A 1046 24.25 -16.28 -22.35
N LYS A 1047 23.69 -15.07 -22.50
CA LYS A 1047 24.04 -14.14 -23.58
C LYS A 1047 25.08 -13.09 -23.15
N CYS A 1048 25.17 -12.82 -21.85
CA CYS A 1048 26.16 -11.92 -21.26
C CYS A 1048 27.47 -12.64 -20.88
N GLN A 1049 27.45 -13.97 -20.77
CA GLN A 1049 28.64 -14.85 -20.83
C GLN A 1049 28.97 -15.22 -22.27
#